data_AF-A0A7V9ZDR6-F1
#
_entry.id   AF-A0A7V9ZDR6-F1
#
_cell.length_a   1.000
_cell.length_b   1.000
_cell.length_c   1.000
_cell.angle_alpha   90.00
_cell.angle_beta   90.00
_cell.angle_gamma   90.00
#
_symmetry.space_group_name_H-M   'P 1'
#
loop_
_entity.id
_entity.type
_entity.pdbx_description
1 polymer ?
#
loop_
_entity_poly.entity_id
_entity_poly.type
_entity_poly.pdbx_seq_one_letter_code
_entity_poly.pdbx_strand_id
1 'polypeptide(L)'
;PGTPETGAQQAIKDGLTEEQFVKGQKLVYHGSPKPLKKFEKRGAFFTEEYADATGFAGTPDNVYEGYLNLKKPLVVDSKGKKWDEIVSPYGKSTQEIISNAEKTKDFDGVVFKNVIDNVVDDVEGGIPGTIHYPFDANKSFINESQLRAEYQAAKGAAAKPGMVKLPGKLEVRGIKPTKPVDNYRIYEPSIGDKLLRVFTGGGAELNKKSAAGRELRELIMGTRKQADLLKGSYEVELQDALKGLSKNERITAGKMVEGLSTSTNPKITAAAAKLDFLYNKIGDVAETGGVKIQIADGKEIPFKKRDNYIPRVYNFDKLAKGKMREGALRHLVETGQAKDVAEADKILEGFISRNASRKAGNLEHARTVDLPGYEADPLKAGAKYVESAAKRLTELSNYGQKDQIAKNLIERVRQEGGDSRYAQEVFDLMTGQKRYENKAVDMVTKFNYITKLDLGFITNATQPVNTATKYGVLPTLEGIIKAYATPKKAGRVARLSGAIDDPITMGKAEGLSMGRIMETVLKPFSFVEKKNRVIASIAGQRVAAKNAAKLLSSPTNKAAMRRLRDLGIEPEKLVAQGGLREDDILGAGYEASRTTQFKVDAIDIPPGWKTNIGRFLGQFKSFSFKQSEFVRDAVLTEAFKHGNFTPMLRLVALGVPVSFLAQSVRNKLTGREESSETAGLDVRKWDKYLKVAGTIPTDLVIQGKFLYDTYNNQYASPLKKTGRTLSTFTGPSVGEAFSIADALESAGSTSEKNRLYNREDDAFLSAKRLAAGYVPGVGEYIKNKAFPFPKRYTEGTESAAKEIAQQIKELNKGKSVKDSPIAQTNDGKYMYRIGNKREYADTFEAAELGMAKDRFKKSGKISGVYKDNVLRLNKDGTVKSTPKLEYDYSLNTNNLQKAKTNKDFKGWMQIANKQLGILEKQLSEPTLDELEQSDLLKKADRLIADMQKYAGYGGFKKGKKGKKPKSISIAGGGSTRPKLNVSVARYNAPQPKVSGIRTKVSSPVTPARTRKSGGSGLQAIGARKLRIKR
;
A
#
# COMPACT_ATOMS: atom_id res chain seq x y z
N PRO A 1 51.09 36.94 8.54
CA PRO A 1 49.79 36.23 8.66
C PRO A 1 48.98 36.40 7.36
N GLY A 2 48.81 35.32 6.58
CA GLY A 2 48.04 35.38 5.32
C GLY A 2 46.57 35.67 5.61
N THR A 3 45.94 36.54 4.81
CA THR A 3 44.48 36.72 4.86
C THR A 3 43.78 35.38 4.64
N PRO A 4 42.77 35.02 5.45
CA PRO A 4 42.02 33.78 5.27
C PRO A 4 41.49 33.69 3.83
N GLU A 5 41.74 32.58 3.17
CA GLU A 5 41.19 32.33 1.84
C GLU A 5 39.67 32.26 1.92
N THR A 6 38.99 32.96 1.01
CA THR A 6 37.53 32.92 0.92
C THR A 6 37.06 31.54 0.47
N GLY A 7 35.83 31.14 0.85
CA GLY A 7 35.25 29.86 0.39
C GLY A 7 35.24 29.72 -1.13
N ALA A 8 35.08 30.83 -1.86
CA ALA A 8 35.19 30.88 -3.31
C ALA A 8 36.61 30.58 -3.83
N GLN A 9 37.66 31.14 -3.18
CA GLN A 9 39.06 30.88 -3.54
C GLN A 9 39.42 29.40 -3.33
N GLN A 10 38.98 28.82 -2.21
CA GLN A 10 39.19 27.39 -1.92
C GLN A 10 38.47 26.51 -2.97
N ALA A 11 37.22 26.83 -3.28
CA ALA A 11 36.45 26.09 -4.29
C ALA A 11 37.11 26.10 -5.68
N ILE A 12 37.73 27.22 -6.07
CA ILE A 12 38.48 27.32 -7.33
C ILE A 12 39.73 26.43 -7.29
N LYS A 13 40.47 26.42 -6.18
CA LYS A 13 41.63 25.51 -6.01
C LYS A 13 41.22 24.04 -6.06
N ASP A 14 40.04 23.72 -5.52
CA ASP A 14 39.47 22.38 -5.54
C ASP A 14 38.87 22.00 -6.92
N GLY A 15 38.94 22.89 -7.90
CA GLY A 15 38.46 22.66 -9.27
C GLY A 15 36.94 22.66 -9.41
N LEU A 16 36.21 23.22 -8.43
CA LEU A 16 34.76 23.35 -8.49
C LEU A 16 34.37 24.45 -9.48
N THR A 17 33.39 24.18 -10.33
CA THR A 17 32.75 25.19 -11.18
C THR A 17 31.92 26.17 -10.33
N GLU A 18 31.58 27.34 -10.88
CA GLU A 18 30.69 28.31 -10.22
C GLU A 18 29.39 27.64 -9.74
N GLU A 19 28.79 26.81 -10.57
CA GLU A 19 27.56 26.10 -10.23
C GLU A 19 27.77 25.02 -9.17
N GLN A 20 28.91 24.34 -9.16
CA GLN A 20 29.26 23.41 -8.09
C GLN A 20 29.50 24.14 -6.76
N PHE A 21 30.13 25.32 -6.81
CA PHE A 21 30.33 26.18 -5.65
C PHE A 21 29.00 26.68 -5.08
N VAL A 22 28.14 27.27 -5.90
CA VAL A 22 26.81 27.77 -5.49
C VAL A 22 25.95 26.63 -4.95
N LYS A 23 25.88 25.48 -5.64
CA LYS A 23 25.13 24.30 -5.16
C LYS A 23 25.73 23.65 -3.90
N GLY A 24 27.00 23.89 -3.63
CA GLY A 24 27.69 23.43 -2.43
C GLY A 24 27.41 24.30 -1.20
N GLN A 25 26.97 25.54 -1.39
CA GLN A 25 26.56 26.41 -0.30
C GLN A 25 25.18 26.03 0.22
N LYS A 26 25.02 26.11 1.54
CA LYS A 26 23.73 25.83 2.17
C LYS A 26 22.85 27.07 2.11
N LEU A 27 21.65 26.89 1.56
CA LEU A 27 20.60 27.90 1.63
C LEU A 27 20.09 27.98 3.06
N VAL A 28 19.93 29.20 3.56
CA VAL A 28 19.40 29.47 4.90
C VAL A 28 18.22 30.45 4.83
N TYR A 29 17.40 30.43 5.87
CA TYR A 29 16.16 31.19 5.97
C TYR A 29 16.15 32.02 7.25
N HIS A 30 15.68 33.25 7.18
CA HIS A 30 15.36 34.10 8.31
C HIS A 30 13.88 34.45 8.30
N GLY A 31 13.17 34.15 9.39
CA GLY A 31 11.79 34.58 9.59
C GLY A 31 11.72 35.87 10.38
N SER A 32 10.89 36.82 9.93
CA SER A 32 10.65 38.07 10.67
C SER A 32 9.16 38.38 10.81
N PRO A 33 8.69 38.81 12.00
CA PRO A 33 7.30 39.22 12.19
C PRO A 33 6.92 40.50 11.44
N LYS A 34 7.91 41.22 10.89
CA LYS A 34 7.70 42.45 10.11
C LYS A 34 8.56 42.41 8.83
N PRO A 35 8.12 43.03 7.73
CA PRO A 35 8.97 43.23 6.56
C PRO A 35 10.27 43.97 6.90
N LEU A 36 11.42 43.44 6.47
CA LEU A 36 12.75 43.98 6.72
C LEU A 36 13.27 44.68 5.46
N LYS A 37 13.71 45.93 5.61
CA LYS A 37 14.54 46.61 4.60
C LYS A 37 16.03 46.37 4.81
N LYS A 38 16.41 46.05 6.05
CA LYS A 38 17.77 45.74 6.53
C LYS A 38 17.66 44.95 7.83
N PHE A 39 18.67 44.16 8.17
CA PHE A 39 18.75 43.51 9.48
C PHE A 39 19.07 44.54 10.57
N GLU A 40 18.67 44.25 11.80
CA GLU A 40 19.04 45.07 12.95
C GLU A 40 20.57 45.07 13.17
N LYS A 41 21.06 46.03 13.97
CA LYS A 41 22.50 46.13 14.27
C LYS A 41 23.02 44.96 15.10
N ARG A 42 22.13 44.25 15.79
CA ARG A 42 22.44 42.99 16.49
C ARG A 42 22.21 41.87 15.49
N GLY A 43 23.11 40.89 15.44
CA GLY A 43 23.04 39.75 14.53
C GLY A 43 21.66 39.10 14.43
N ALA A 44 21.42 38.33 13.37
CA ALA A 44 20.14 37.68 13.11
C ALA A 44 20.27 36.16 13.10
N PHE A 45 19.24 35.45 13.55
CA PHE A 45 19.20 33.99 13.48
C PHE A 45 18.74 33.53 12.09
N PHE A 46 19.44 32.54 11.55
CA PHE A 46 19.08 31.86 10.31
C PHE A 46 19.05 30.35 10.54
N THR A 47 18.14 29.65 9.87
CA THR A 47 17.97 28.19 9.93
C THR A 47 18.09 27.58 8.53
N GLU A 48 18.48 26.32 8.44
CA GLU A 48 18.45 25.54 7.19
C GLU A 48 17.03 25.03 6.87
N GLU A 49 16.08 25.16 7.81
CA GLU A 49 14.71 24.67 7.69
C GLU A 49 13.70 25.80 7.49
N TYR A 50 13.04 25.84 6.32
CA TYR A 50 12.01 26.83 6.02
C TYR A 50 10.89 26.83 7.07
N ALA A 51 10.46 25.65 7.54
CA ALA A 51 9.38 25.53 8.52
C ALA A 51 9.68 26.25 9.84
N ASP A 52 10.91 26.14 10.35
CA ASP A 52 11.33 26.84 11.55
C ASP A 52 11.32 28.36 11.32
N ALA A 53 11.84 28.83 10.18
CA ALA A 53 11.79 30.23 9.81
C ALA A 53 10.35 30.77 9.73
N THR A 54 9.41 30.01 9.15
CA THR A 54 7.99 30.41 9.12
C THR A 54 7.39 30.52 10.52
N GLY A 55 7.81 29.63 11.43
CA GLY A 55 7.39 29.68 12.84
C GLY A 55 7.79 31.00 13.51
N PHE A 56 8.99 31.52 13.21
CA PHE A 56 9.46 32.81 13.69
C PHE A 56 8.85 34.01 12.94
N ALA A 57 8.51 33.86 11.66
CA ALA A 57 7.91 34.92 10.85
C ALA A 57 6.46 35.23 11.23
N GLY A 58 5.72 34.26 11.77
CA GLY A 58 4.31 34.44 12.14
C GLY A 58 3.40 34.65 10.93
N THR A 59 2.32 35.41 11.09
CA THR A 59 1.38 35.71 9.99
C THR A 59 1.21 37.23 9.86
N PRO A 60 1.54 37.85 8.71
CA PRO A 60 1.96 37.24 7.44
C PRO A 60 3.40 36.69 7.46
N ASP A 61 3.66 35.67 6.63
CA ASP A 61 4.92 34.90 6.57
C ASP A 61 6.05 35.70 5.87
N ASN A 62 6.76 36.58 6.59
CA ASN A 62 7.92 37.30 6.04
C ASN A 62 9.21 36.48 6.22
N VAL A 63 9.46 35.52 5.33
CA VAL A 63 10.70 34.72 5.31
C VAL A 63 11.65 35.20 4.21
N TYR A 64 12.92 35.38 4.57
CA TYR A 64 14.00 35.79 3.67
C TYR A 64 14.95 34.61 3.43
N GLU A 65 15.18 34.26 2.17
CA GLU A 65 16.08 33.18 1.76
C GLU A 65 17.39 33.73 1.17
N GLY A 66 18.51 33.08 1.47
CA GLY A 66 19.81 33.48 0.97
C GLY A 66 20.95 32.63 1.52
N TYR A 67 22.17 33.14 1.41
CA TYR A 67 23.39 32.44 1.81
C TYR A 67 24.13 33.26 2.85
N LEU A 68 24.83 32.58 3.77
CA LEU A 68 25.69 33.24 4.75
C LEU A 68 27.16 33.10 4.37
N ASN A 69 27.82 34.24 4.20
CA ASN A 69 29.26 34.33 3.96
C ASN A 69 30.01 34.58 5.28
N LEU A 70 30.08 33.54 6.13
CA LEU A 70 30.87 33.57 7.37
C LEU A 70 32.29 33.07 7.08
N LYS A 71 33.29 33.93 7.27
CA LYS A 71 34.71 33.64 7.02
C LYS A 71 35.34 32.89 8.19
N LYS A 72 34.94 33.19 9.43
CA LYS A 72 35.49 32.59 10.65
C LYS A 72 34.40 32.41 11.72
N PRO A 73 33.39 31.55 11.50
CA PRO A 73 32.37 31.31 12.50
C PRO A 73 32.88 30.46 13.66
N LEU A 74 32.40 30.72 14.88
CA LEU A 74 32.49 29.78 15.97
C LEU A 74 31.48 28.64 15.74
N VAL A 75 31.94 27.40 15.59
CA VAL A 75 31.05 26.25 15.43
C VAL A 75 30.87 25.52 16.76
N VAL A 76 29.62 25.42 17.22
CA VAL A 76 29.24 24.73 18.46
C VAL A 76 28.32 23.57 18.12
N ASP A 77 28.71 22.34 18.47
CA ASP A 77 27.83 21.17 18.36
C ASP A 77 27.06 20.96 19.67
N SER A 78 25.75 21.19 19.61
CA SER A 78 24.84 21.09 20.75
C SER A 78 24.47 19.64 21.10
N LYS A 79 24.88 18.63 20.30
CA LYS A 79 24.66 17.19 20.58
C LYS A 79 23.19 16.83 20.89
N GLY A 80 22.24 17.49 20.23
CA GLY A 80 20.80 17.28 20.46
C GLY A 80 20.28 17.91 21.74
N LYS A 81 20.97 18.91 22.31
CA LYS A 81 20.50 19.69 23.46
C LYS A 81 19.62 20.87 23.03
N LYS A 82 18.72 21.28 23.92
CA LYS A 82 17.93 22.51 23.78
C LYS A 82 18.85 23.73 23.81
N TRP A 83 18.39 24.83 23.23
CA TRP A 83 19.16 26.09 23.07
C TRP A 83 19.63 26.71 24.40
N ASP A 84 19.00 26.37 25.53
CA ASP A 84 19.31 26.77 26.90
C ASP A 84 20.07 25.70 27.73
N GLU A 85 20.35 24.54 27.14
CA GLU A 85 21.06 23.40 27.77
C GLU A 85 22.40 23.09 27.08
N ILE A 86 22.92 24.02 26.28
CA ILE A 86 24.19 23.85 25.57
C ILE A 86 25.34 23.96 26.59
N VAL A 87 26.42 23.21 26.43
CA VAL A 87 27.62 23.39 27.27
C VAL A 87 28.82 23.59 26.37
N SER A 88 29.39 24.80 26.40
CA SER A 88 30.60 25.14 25.65
C SER A 88 31.53 26.03 26.48
N PRO A 89 32.82 26.19 26.08
CA PRO A 89 33.72 27.14 26.71
C PRO A 89 33.24 28.60 26.66
N TYR A 90 32.29 28.93 25.78
CA TYR A 90 31.79 30.29 25.57
C TYR A 90 30.45 30.55 26.29
N GLY A 91 29.85 29.56 26.95
CA GLY A 91 28.58 29.74 27.67
C GLY A 91 27.70 28.50 27.68
N LYS A 92 26.57 28.62 28.39
CA LYS A 92 25.60 27.55 28.63
C LYS A 92 24.30 27.66 27.83
N SER A 93 24.15 28.72 27.04
CA SER A 93 23.00 28.92 26.16
C SER A 93 23.46 29.54 24.84
N THR A 94 22.62 29.46 23.80
CA THR A 94 22.89 30.14 22.52
C THR A 94 23.21 31.62 22.72
N GLN A 95 22.45 32.32 23.57
CA GLN A 95 22.63 33.75 23.84
C GLN A 95 23.95 34.06 24.57
N GLU A 96 24.31 33.28 25.59
CA GLU A 96 25.56 33.48 26.35
C GLU A 96 26.78 33.23 25.44
N ILE A 97 26.70 32.16 24.62
CA ILE A 97 27.73 31.81 23.65
C ILE A 97 27.91 32.91 22.62
N ILE A 98 26.81 33.43 22.05
CA ILE A 98 26.83 34.56 21.12
C ILE A 98 27.50 35.78 21.75
N SER A 99 27.05 36.17 22.96
CA SER A 99 27.57 37.34 23.67
C SER A 99 29.07 37.24 23.93
N ASN A 100 29.55 36.08 24.37
CA ASN A 100 30.97 35.89 24.69
C ASN A 100 31.82 35.74 23.43
N ALA A 101 31.32 35.05 22.40
CA ALA A 101 32.00 34.93 21.12
C ALA A 101 32.15 36.30 20.43
N GLU A 102 31.13 37.16 20.47
CA GLU A 102 31.17 38.50 19.90
C GLU A 102 32.22 39.39 20.58
N LYS A 103 32.36 39.31 21.93
CA LYS A 103 33.35 40.07 22.70
C LYS A 103 34.80 39.76 22.32
N THR A 104 35.09 38.54 21.89
CA THR A 104 36.45 38.16 21.48
C THR A 104 36.92 38.90 20.23
N LYS A 105 35.98 39.34 19.38
CA LYS A 105 36.24 39.85 18.01
C LYS A 105 37.00 38.85 17.11
N ASP A 106 37.16 37.61 17.55
CA ASP A 106 37.88 36.55 16.82
C ASP A 106 36.99 35.83 15.80
N PHE A 107 35.67 36.00 15.91
CA PHE A 107 34.66 35.35 15.09
C PHE A 107 33.75 36.38 14.41
N ASP A 108 33.19 36.02 13.26
CA ASP A 108 32.20 36.82 12.53
C ASP A 108 30.76 36.32 12.67
N GLY A 109 30.57 35.22 13.39
CA GLY A 109 29.28 34.67 13.77
C GLY A 109 29.41 33.36 14.54
N VAL A 110 28.29 32.74 14.86
CA VAL A 110 28.21 31.44 15.54
C VAL A 110 27.33 30.49 14.74
N VAL A 111 27.72 29.21 14.65
CA VAL A 111 26.95 28.13 14.03
C VAL A 111 26.68 27.05 15.06
N PHE A 112 25.41 26.89 15.46
CA PHE A 112 24.94 25.85 16.37
C PHE A 112 24.47 24.63 15.57
N LYS A 113 25.18 23.51 15.67
CA LYS A 113 24.82 22.24 15.03
C LYS A 113 24.06 21.34 16.01
N ASN A 114 23.12 20.56 15.50
CA ASN A 114 22.33 19.61 16.29
C ASN A 114 21.66 20.27 17.51
N VAL A 115 21.17 21.49 17.37
CA VAL A 115 20.45 22.20 18.44
C VAL A 115 18.96 21.93 18.31
N ILE A 116 18.29 21.68 19.43
CA ILE A 116 16.82 21.60 19.46
C ILE A 116 16.29 23.00 19.74
N ASP A 117 15.77 23.64 18.70
CA ASP A 117 15.23 25.01 18.73
C ASP A 117 13.96 25.09 17.88
N ASN A 118 13.00 24.22 18.20
CA ASN A 118 11.72 24.16 17.53
C ASN A 118 10.68 25.01 18.30
N VAL A 119 9.86 25.76 17.56
CA VAL A 119 8.81 26.69 18.08
C VAL A 119 7.73 26.01 18.96
N VAL A 120 7.75 24.68 19.05
CA VAL A 120 6.82 23.91 19.89
C VAL A 120 7.54 23.51 21.19
N ASP A 121 7.53 24.42 22.16
CA ASP A 121 8.32 24.35 23.41
C ASP A 121 8.04 23.08 24.27
N ASP A 122 6.89 22.42 24.08
CA ASP A 122 6.35 21.42 25.02
C ASP A 122 6.45 19.94 24.57
N VAL A 123 7.15 19.61 23.47
CA VAL A 123 7.25 18.20 23.03
C VAL A 123 8.64 17.62 23.28
N GLU A 124 8.74 16.63 24.16
CA GLU A 124 9.86 15.68 24.19
C GLU A 124 9.97 15.00 22.81
N GLY A 125 10.79 15.55 21.92
CA GLY A 125 10.95 15.04 20.56
C GLY A 125 11.32 16.04 19.46
N GLY A 126 11.78 17.26 19.79
CA GLY A 126 12.26 18.20 18.79
C GLY A 126 13.39 17.62 17.92
N ILE A 127 13.31 17.85 16.61
CA ILE A 127 14.32 17.37 15.64
C ILE A 127 15.53 18.30 15.75
N PRO A 128 16.75 17.80 16.00
CA PRO A 128 17.94 18.65 16.05
C PRO A 128 18.22 19.30 14.69
N GLY A 129 18.30 20.64 14.67
CA GLY A 129 18.57 21.46 13.49
C GLY A 129 19.95 22.13 13.50
N THR A 130 20.23 22.95 12.50
CA THR A 130 21.41 23.83 12.46
C THR A 130 20.98 25.29 12.37
N ILE A 131 21.52 26.11 13.28
CA ILE A 131 21.22 27.54 13.38
C ILE A 131 22.49 28.35 13.20
N HIS A 132 22.38 29.44 12.45
CA HIS A 132 23.47 30.35 12.15
C HIS A 132 23.16 31.75 12.70
N TYR A 133 24.15 32.39 13.31
CA TYR A 133 24.04 33.73 13.88
C TYR A 133 25.23 34.59 13.43
N PRO A 134 25.19 35.27 12.26
CA PRO A 134 26.16 36.29 11.89
C PRO A 134 26.11 37.49 12.85
N PHE A 135 27.25 37.98 13.33
CA PHE A 135 27.29 39.20 14.15
C PHE A 135 26.94 40.47 13.34
N ASP A 136 27.18 40.44 12.02
CA ASP A 136 26.72 41.48 11.09
C ASP A 136 25.97 40.84 9.92
N ALA A 137 24.66 40.64 10.12
CA ALA A 137 23.79 40.01 9.12
C ALA A 137 23.69 40.83 7.82
N ASN A 138 23.79 42.17 7.89
CA ASN A 138 23.74 43.04 6.71
C ASN A 138 24.96 42.85 5.78
N LYS A 139 26.10 42.40 6.32
CA LYS A 139 27.30 42.07 5.54
C LYS A 139 27.38 40.60 5.15
N SER A 140 26.86 39.72 6.01
CA SER A 140 27.07 38.27 5.87
C SER A 140 25.98 37.60 5.03
N PHE A 141 24.76 38.14 5.01
CA PHE A 141 23.66 37.58 4.24
C PHE A 141 23.69 38.10 2.81
N ILE A 142 23.94 37.21 1.86
CA ILE A 142 24.07 37.51 0.44
C ILE A 142 23.07 36.69 -0.38
N ASN A 143 22.59 37.28 -1.47
CA ASN A 143 21.76 36.55 -2.43
C ASN A 143 22.62 35.73 -3.41
N GLU A 144 21.98 34.89 -4.21
CA GLU A 144 22.70 34.04 -5.18
C GLU A 144 23.55 34.84 -6.17
N SER A 145 23.05 35.99 -6.64
CA SER A 145 23.79 36.85 -7.58
C SER A 145 25.08 37.39 -6.96
N GLN A 146 25.04 37.78 -5.68
CA GLN A 146 26.21 38.25 -4.95
C GLN A 146 27.20 37.11 -4.70
N LEU A 147 26.72 35.93 -4.34
CA LEU A 147 27.55 34.73 -4.17
C LEU A 147 28.28 34.33 -5.47
N ARG A 148 27.58 34.42 -6.60
CA ARG A 148 28.16 34.21 -7.93
C ARG A 148 29.20 35.27 -8.28
N ALA A 149 28.90 36.53 -7.98
CA ALA A 149 29.85 37.63 -8.17
C ALA A 149 31.13 37.43 -7.34
N GLU A 150 31.02 36.94 -6.10
CA GLU A 150 32.18 36.59 -5.28
C GLU A 150 33.02 35.47 -5.90
N TYR A 151 32.38 34.43 -6.44
CA TYR A 151 33.09 33.36 -7.16
C TYR A 151 33.83 33.90 -8.39
N GLN A 152 33.18 34.75 -9.18
CA GLN A 152 33.80 35.34 -10.37
C GLN A 152 34.94 36.30 -10.01
N ALA A 153 34.81 37.09 -8.94
CA ALA A 153 35.87 37.94 -8.44
C ALA A 153 37.08 37.11 -7.96
N ALA A 154 36.84 36.01 -7.23
CA ALA A 154 37.89 35.08 -6.81
C ALA A 154 38.57 34.40 -8.01
N LYS A 155 37.81 34.05 -9.05
CA LYS A 155 38.33 33.45 -10.29
C LYS A 155 39.17 34.43 -11.09
N GLY A 156 38.75 35.69 -11.18
CA GLY A 156 39.51 36.77 -11.80
C GLY A 156 40.83 37.05 -11.07
N ALA A 157 40.83 36.97 -9.74
CA ALA A 157 42.04 37.12 -8.92
C ALA A 157 43.01 35.92 -9.07
N ALA A 158 42.49 34.72 -9.30
CA ALA A 158 43.28 33.50 -9.54
C ALA A 158 43.87 33.40 -10.97
N ALA A 159 43.43 34.24 -11.91
CA ALA A 159 43.78 34.16 -13.33
C ALA A 159 45.02 34.98 -13.76
N LYS A 160 45.93 35.34 -12.84
CA LYS A 160 47.28 35.88 -13.17
C LYS A 160 48.34 34.76 -13.01
N PRO A 161 49.39 34.73 -13.85
CA PRO A 161 49.58 33.66 -14.85
C PRO A 161 50.53 32.53 -14.44
N GLY A 162 50.32 31.35 -15.05
CA GLY A 162 51.28 30.24 -15.06
C GLY A 162 50.71 29.01 -15.79
N MET A 163 51.13 28.81 -17.04
CA MET A 163 50.73 27.74 -17.96
C MET A 163 50.93 26.32 -17.39
N VAL A 164 50.16 25.34 -17.90
CA VAL A 164 50.64 24.14 -18.64
C VAL A 164 49.43 23.35 -19.17
N LYS A 165 49.44 23.04 -20.48
CA LYS A 165 48.46 22.19 -21.18
C LYS A 165 48.89 20.72 -21.13
N LEU A 166 47.93 19.81 -20.96
CA LEU A 166 48.03 18.39 -21.37
C LEU A 166 46.84 18.02 -22.27
N PRO A 167 47.03 17.28 -23.37
CA PRO A 167 45.98 16.98 -24.34
C PRO A 167 45.29 15.62 -24.09
N GLY A 168 44.04 15.52 -24.55
CA GLY A 168 43.45 14.27 -25.03
C GLY A 168 42.29 13.69 -24.21
N LYS A 169 41.05 14.07 -24.54
CA LYS A 169 39.87 13.26 -24.23
C LYS A 169 38.93 13.18 -25.44
N LEU A 170 38.51 11.94 -25.72
CA LEU A 170 37.64 11.53 -26.81
C LEU A 170 36.38 12.39 -26.96
N GLU A 171 36.10 12.79 -28.19
CA GLU A 171 34.85 13.43 -28.59
C GLU A 171 33.66 12.46 -28.50
N VAL A 172 32.70 12.78 -27.65
CA VAL A 172 31.32 12.33 -27.80
C VAL A 172 30.66 13.28 -28.79
N ARG A 173 30.28 12.77 -29.96
CA ARG A 173 29.60 13.55 -31.00
C ARG A 173 28.25 14.09 -30.49
N GLY A 174 28.19 15.41 -30.34
CA GLY A 174 27.14 16.24 -30.91
C GLY A 174 25.81 16.37 -30.14
N ILE A 175 25.81 16.94 -28.95
CA ILE A 175 24.68 17.77 -28.49
C ILE A 175 25.25 19.15 -28.18
N LYS A 176 24.91 20.15 -29.01
CA LYS A 176 25.32 21.53 -28.77
C LYS A 176 24.60 22.03 -27.50
N PRO A 177 25.30 22.53 -26.47
CA PRO A 177 24.65 23.20 -25.36
C PRO A 177 23.94 24.44 -25.89
N THR A 178 22.62 24.47 -25.74
CA THR A 178 21.83 25.68 -25.96
C THR A 178 22.22 26.71 -24.90
N LYS A 179 22.38 27.98 -25.32
CA LYS A 179 22.73 29.09 -24.43
C LYS A 179 21.74 29.17 -23.26
N PRO A 180 22.20 29.53 -22.04
CA PRO A 180 21.30 29.81 -20.92
C PRO A 180 20.37 30.96 -21.30
N VAL A 181 19.08 30.79 -21.07
CA VAL A 181 18.09 31.87 -21.17
C VAL A 181 17.87 32.38 -19.75
N ASP A 182 18.30 33.60 -19.47
CA ASP A 182 18.48 34.13 -18.09
C ASP A 182 17.19 34.50 -17.34
N ASN A 183 15.99 34.17 -17.83
CA ASN A 183 14.72 34.60 -17.22
C ASN A 183 13.68 33.47 -17.12
N TYR A 184 13.97 32.42 -16.35
CA TYR A 184 12.94 31.44 -16.01
C TYR A 184 12.15 31.87 -14.78
N ARG A 185 10.90 32.28 -15.00
CA ARG A 185 9.91 32.42 -13.93
C ARG A 185 9.68 31.03 -13.34
N ILE A 186 10.03 30.82 -12.08
CA ILE A 186 9.73 29.58 -11.35
C ILE A 186 8.22 29.37 -11.44
N TYR A 187 7.81 28.29 -12.10
CA TYR A 187 6.39 27.97 -12.23
C TYR A 187 5.85 27.57 -10.86
N GLU A 188 5.13 28.49 -10.22
CA GLU A 188 4.28 28.15 -9.09
C GLU A 188 2.92 27.70 -9.60
N PRO A 189 2.51 26.44 -9.34
CA PRO A 189 1.20 25.99 -9.73
C PRO A 189 0.13 26.78 -8.98
N SER A 190 -0.89 27.23 -9.72
CA SER A 190 -2.08 27.86 -9.13
C SER A 190 -2.76 26.91 -8.13
N ILE A 191 -3.58 27.43 -7.21
CA ILE A 191 -4.39 26.61 -6.30
C ILE A 191 -5.25 25.61 -7.09
N GLY A 192 -5.79 26.03 -8.25
CA GLY A 192 -6.52 25.17 -9.18
C GLY A 192 -5.67 24.02 -9.74
N ASP A 193 -4.44 24.30 -10.19
CA ASP A 193 -3.50 23.27 -10.65
C ASP A 193 -3.15 22.28 -9.51
N LYS A 194 -2.93 22.79 -8.29
CA LYS A 194 -2.67 21.96 -7.10
C LYS A 194 -3.84 21.01 -6.80
N LEU A 195 -5.09 21.49 -6.92
CA LEU A 195 -6.29 20.66 -6.77
C LEU A 195 -6.45 19.65 -7.90
N LEU A 196 -6.22 20.05 -9.16
CA LEU A 196 -6.32 19.16 -10.31
C LEU A 196 -5.28 18.02 -10.25
N ARG A 197 -4.10 18.28 -9.68
CA ARG A 197 -3.03 17.29 -9.44
C ARG A 197 -3.43 16.19 -8.45
N VAL A 198 -4.41 16.43 -7.60
CA VAL A 198 -4.96 15.39 -6.71
C VAL A 198 -5.75 14.34 -7.51
N PHE A 199 -6.20 14.68 -8.71
CA PHE A 199 -7.07 13.83 -9.54
C PHE A 199 -6.44 13.40 -10.86
N THR A 200 -5.27 13.93 -11.21
CA THR A 200 -4.56 13.60 -12.45
C THR A 200 -3.40 12.65 -12.16
N GLY A 201 -3.31 11.57 -12.91
CA GLY A 201 -2.19 10.62 -12.78
C GLY A 201 -0.86 11.29 -13.12
N GLY A 202 0.22 10.88 -12.44
CA GLY A 202 1.57 11.42 -12.64
C GLY A 202 2.00 11.51 -14.11
N GLY A 203 1.69 10.49 -14.90
CA GLY A 203 2.03 10.46 -16.32
C GLY A 203 1.21 11.43 -17.18
N ALA A 204 -0.03 11.75 -16.80
CA ALA A 204 -0.83 12.73 -17.52
C ALA A 204 -0.29 14.15 -17.31
N GLU A 205 0.16 14.48 -16.10
CA GLU A 205 0.77 15.77 -15.79
C GLU A 205 2.15 15.93 -16.44
N LEU A 206 2.98 14.89 -16.42
CA LEU A 206 4.23 14.87 -17.19
C LEU A 206 4.02 15.12 -18.69
N ASN A 207 2.92 14.60 -19.26
CA ASN A 207 2.64 14.76 -20.69
C ASN A 207 2.16 16.15 -21.10
N LYS A 208 1.42 16.85 -20.22
CA LYS A 208 0.75 18.10 -20.57
C LYS A 208 1.69 19.30 -20.61
N LYS A 209 2.80 19.25 -19.87
CA LYS A 209 3.57 20.45 -19.51
C LYS A 209 4.89 20.60 -20.28
N SER A 210 5.48 19.54 -20.82
CA SER A 210 6.75 19.61 -21.55
C SER A 210 7.01 18.39 -22.43
N ALA A 211 7.83 18.54 -23.49
CA ALA A 211 8.30 17.43 -24.31
C ALA A 211 9.25 16.53 -23.52
N ALA A 212 10.15 17.14 -22.74
CA ALA A 212 11.01 16.42 -21.79
C ALA A 212 10.22 15.62 -20.75
N GLY A 213 9.04 16.10 -20.34
CA GLY A 213 8.14 15.38 -19.43
C GLY A 213 7.56 14.11 -20.06
N ARG A 214 7.20 14.18 -21.35
CA ARG A 214 6.80 12.99 -22.14
C ARG A 214 7.94 12.00 -22.28
N GLU A 215 9.13 12.48 -22.65
CA GLU A 215 10.34 11.64 -22.74
C GLU A 215 10.65 10.96 -21.40
N LEU A 216 10.56 11.70 -20.27
CA LEU A 216 10.76 11.15 -18.93
C LEU A 216 9.73 10.07 -18.60
N ARG A 217 8.44 10.29 -18.92
CA ARG A 217 7.39 9.28 -18.74
C ARG A 217 7.68 8.03 -19.55
N GLU A 218 8.02 8.18 -20.83
CA GLU A 218 8.34 7.06 -21.72
C GLU A 218 9.56 6.29 -21.22
N LEU A 219 10.60 6.99 -20.77
CA LEU A 219 11.78 6.38 -20.15
C LEU A 219 11.42 5.59 -18.89
N ILE A 220 10.58 6.14 -18.01
CA ILE A 220 10.11 5.46 -16.79
C ILE A 220 9.31 4.20 -17.12
N MET A 221 8.35 4.30 -18.03
CA MET A 221 7.48 3.19 -18.42
C MET A 221 8.26 2.09 -19.16
N GLY A 222 9.15 2.48 -20.08
CA GLY A 222 10.02 1.57 -20.82
C GLY A 222 10.97 0.82 -19.91
N THR A 223 11.61 1.52 -18.97
CA THR A 223 12.49 0.91 -17.94
C THR A 223 11.73 -0.10 -17.10
N ARG A 224 10.49 0.23 -16.70
CA ARG A 224 9.70 -0.71 -15.92
C ARG A 224 9.29 -1.96 -16.70
N LYS A 225 8.83 -1.79 -17.95
CA LYS A 225 8.50 -2.91 -18.84
C LYS A 225 9.70 -3.83 -19.01
N GLN A 226 10.87 -3.28 -19.31
CA GLN A 226 12.11 -4.05 -19.45
C GLN A 226 12.51 -4.75 -18.15
N ALA A 227 12.41 -4.08 -17.00
CA ALA A 227 12.69 -4.66 -15.69
C ALA A 227 11.74 -5.84 -15.37
N ASP A 228 10.45 -5.70 -15.67
CA ASP A 228 9.45 -6.74 -15.45
C ASP A 228 9.64 -7.96 -16.38
N LEU A 229 10.03 -7.73 -17.64
CA LEU A 229 10.38 -8.79 -18.60
C LEU A 229 11.64 -9.54 -18.15
N LEU A 230 12.69 -8.80 -17.78
CA LEU A 230 13.95 -9.37 -17.31
C LEU A 230 13.76 -10.15 -16.00
N LYS A 231 12.96 -9.62 -15.07
CA LYS A 231 12.52 -10.31 -13.85
C LYS A 231 11.80 -11.61 -14.22
N GLY A 232 10.85 -11.54 -15.15
CA GLY A 232 10.10 -12.70 -15.63
C GLY A 232 10.99 -13.83 -16.14
N SER A 233 12.00 -13.48 -16.94
CA SER A 233 13.02 -14.43 -17.42
C SER A 233 13.77 -15.08 -16.26
N TYR A 234 14.35 -14.28 -15.36
CA TYR A 234 15.12 -14.79 -14.23
C TYR A 234 14.29 -15.64 -13.26
N GLU A 235 13.03 -15.26 -13.00
CA GLU A 235 12.14 -16.05 -12.14
C GLU A 235 11.79 -17.41 -12.74
N VAL A 236 11.61 -17.49 -14.06
CA VAL A 236 11.35 -18.77 -14.74
C VAL A 236 12.59 -19.67 -14.70
N GLU A 237 13.77 -19.12 -14.97
CA GLU A 237 15.04 -19.85 -14.85
C GLU A 237 15.27 -20.36 -13.42
N LEU A 238 15.03 -19.52 -12.40
CA LEU A 238 15.11 -19.89 -10.99
C LEU A 238 14.13 -21.02 -10.64
N GLN A 239 12.89 -20.94 -11.09
CA GLN A 239 11.88 -21.95 -10.81
C GLN A 239 12.18 -23.27 -11.53
N ASP A 240 12.68 -23.22 -12.75
CA ASP A 240 13.08 -24.40 -13.51
C ASP A 240 14.33 -25.06 -12.91
N ALA A 241 15.27 -24.29 -12.36
CA ALA A 241 16.42 -24.80 -11.61
C ALA A 241 15.99 -25.57 -10.36
N LEU A 242 14.97 -25.08 -9.65
CA LEU A 242 14.52 -25.61 -8.36
C LEU A 242 13.31 -26.57 -8.46
N LYS A 243 12.88 -26.90 -9.67
CA LYS A 243 11.66 -27.66 -9.93
C LYS A 243 11.75 -29.08 -9.38
N GLY A 244 10.79 -29.44 -8.54
CA GLY A 244 10.67 -30.79 -7.98
C GLY A 244 11.55 -31.07 -6.76
N LEU A 245 12.31 -30.06 -6.27
CA LEU A 245 13.11 -30.17 -5.06
C LEU A 245 12.28 -29.78 -3.82
N SER A 246 12.43 -30.54 -2.74
CA SER A 246 11.97 -30.16 -1.41
C SER A 246 12.77 -28.99 -0.84
N LYS A 247 12.25 -28.33 0.21
CA LYS A 247 12.93 -27.17 0.83
C LYS A 247 14.37 -27.48 1.23
N ASN A 248 14.63 -28.65 1.83
CA ASN A 248 15.97 -29.03 2.28
C ASN A 248 16.90 -29.30 1.09
N GLU A 249 16.42 -29.99 0.05
CA GLU A 249 17.20 -30.21 -1.18
C GLU A 249 17.55 -28.89 -1.88
N ARG A 250 16.63 -27.91 -1.89
CA ARG A 250 16.92 -26.57 -2.40
C ARG A 250 18.00 -25.88 -1.58
N ILE A 251 17.94 -25.95 -0.25
CA ILE A 251 18.98 -25.38 0.62
C ILE A 251 20.34 -26.07 0.35
N THR A 252 20.36 -27.40 0.20
CA THR A 252 21.59 -28.13 -0.17
C THR A 252 22.12 -27.69 -1.53
N ALA A 253 21.25 -27.55 -2.54
CA ALA A 253 21.66 -27.04 -3.86
C ALA A 253 22.28 -25.64 -3.75
N GLY A 254 21.70 -24.76 -2.94
CA GLY A 254 22.26 -23.44 -2.69
C GLY A 254 23.61 -23.47 -1.98
N LYS A 255 23.78 -24.34 -0.98
CA LYS A 255 25.07 -24.55 -0.31
C LYS A 255 26.12 -25.15 -1.24
N MET A 256 25.74 -25.99 -2.19
CA MET A 256 26.65 -26.48 -3.23
C MET A 256 27.15 -25.36 -4.13
N VAL A 257 26.28 -24.41 -4.51
CA VAL A 257 26.70 -23.21 -5.26
C VAL A 257 27.70 -22.37 -4.45
N GLU A 258 27.51 -22.21 -3.13
CA GLU A 258 28.50 -21.53 -2.28
C GLU A 258 29.77 -22.37 -1.98
N GLY A 259 29.89 -23.60 -2.49
CA GLY A 259 31.01 -24.50 -2.16
C GLY A 259 31.02 -25.03 -0.72
N LEU A 260 29.91 -24.90 0.02
CA LEU A 260 29.77 -25.27 1.43
C LEU A 260 29.27 -26.70 1.64
N SER A 261 28.89 -27.41 0.59
CA SER A 261 28.43 -28.80 0.68
C SER A 261 28.62 -29.54 -0.64
N THR A 262 28.59 -30.87 -0.59
CA THR A 262 28.52 -31.74 -1.78
C THR A 262 27.27 -32.62 -1.70
N SER A 263 26.81 -33.12 -2.84
CA SER A 263 25.70 -34.08 -2.91
C SER A 263 25.90 -35.09 -4.03
N THR A 264 25.58 -36.35 -3.74
CA THR A 264 25.54 -37.43 -4.74
C THR A 264 24.19 -37.52 -5.46
N ASN A 265 23.18 -36.74 -5.03
CA ASN A 265 21.86 -36.75 -5.65
C ASN A 265 21.90 -35.94 -6.97
N PRO A 266 21.68 -36.57 -8.14
CA PRO A 266 21.82 -35.90 -9.43
C PRO A 266 20.83 -34.74 -9.62
N LYS A 267 19.67 -34.77 -8.95
CA LYS A 267 18.70 -33.66 -9.00
C LYS A 267 19.21 -32.41 -8.30
N ILE A 268 19.90 -32.58 -7.17
CA ILE A 268 20.47 -31.47 -6.38
C ILE A 268 21.66 -30.88 -7.14
N THR A 269 22.54 -31.73 -7.68
CA THR A 269 23.70 -31.29 -8.49
C THR A 269 23.26 -30.54 -9.74
N ALA A 270 22.27 -31.05 -10.48
CA ALA A 270 21.73 -30.35 -11.65
C ALA A 270 21.04 -29.02 -11.28
N ALA A 271 20.37 -28.96 -10.13
CA ALA A 271 19.78 -27.72 -9.64
C ALA A 271 20.86 -26.69 -9.24
N ALA A 272 21.93 -27.13 -8.56
CA ALA A 272 23.06 -26.27 -8.19
C ALA A 272 23.74 -25.68 -9.43
N ALA A 273 24.02 -26.50 -10.45
CA ALA A 273 24.62 -26.03 -11.71
C ALA A 273 23.73 -24.98 -12.43
N LYS A 274 22.41 -25.16 -12.43
CA LYS A 274 21.48 -24.19 -13.02
C LYS A 274 21.36 -22.90 -12.21
N LEU A 275 21.42 -22.98 -10.88
CA LEU A 275 21.46 -21.80 -10.01
C LEU A 275 22.73 -21.00 -10.24
N ASP A 276 23.88 -21.67 -10.27
CA ASP A 276 25.19 -21.06 -10.54
C ASP A 276 25.19 -20.36 -11.90
N PHE A 277 24.71 -21.04 -12.95
CA PHE A 277 24.54 -20.45 -14.28
C PHE A 277 23.67 -19.18 -14.25
N LEU A 278 22.52 -19.20 -13.57
CA LEU A 278 21.63 -18.03 -13.45
C LEU A 278 22.33 -16.86 -12.75
N TYR A 279 23.02 -17.11 -11.63
CA TYR A 279 23.69 -16.05 -10.89
C TYR A 279 24.92 -15.50 -11.62
N ASN A 280 25.66 -16.34 -12.33
CA ASN A 280 26.74 -15.92 -13.22
C ASN A 280 26.22 -15.08 -14.37
N LYS A 281 25.11 -15.47 -15.01
CA LYS A 281 24.44 -14.66 -16.04
C LYS A 281 24.05 -13.27 -15.52
N ILE A 282 23.49 -13.18 -14.32
CA ILE A 282 23.16 -11.88 -13.69
C ILE A 282 24.44 -11.08 -13.41
N GLY A 283 25.50 -11.74 -12.92
CA GLY A 283 26.81 -11.13 -12.69
C GLY A 283 27.46 -10.60 -13.98
N ASP A 284 27.36 -11.33 -15.09
CA ASP A 284 27.88 -10.93 -16.39
C ASP A 284 27.18 -9.69 -16.93
N VAL A 285 25.85 -9.63 -16.79
CA VAL A 285 25.07 -8.43 -17.16
C VAL A 285 25.45 -7.25 -16.27
N ALA A 286 25.68 -7.47 -14.98
CA ALA A 286 26.12 -6.42 -14.06
C ALA A 286 27.52 -5.88 -14.38
N GLU A 287 28.47 -6.77 -14.63
CA GLU A 287 29.86 -6.44 -14.97
C GLU A 287 29.94 -5.72 -16.32
N THR A 288 29.27 -6.26 -17.35
CA THR A 288 29.20 -5.64 -18.69
C THR A 288 28.46 -4.31 -18.67
N GLY A 289 27.42 -4.19 -17.83
CA GLY A 289 26.65 -2.96 -17.65
C GLY A 289 27.41 -1.85 -16.90
N GLY A 290 28.65 -2.10 -16.47
CA GLY A 290 29.48 -1.11 -15.78
C GLY A 290 28.96 -0.76 -14.38
N VAL A 291 28.25 -1.69 -13.72
CA VAL A 291 27.79 -1.52 -12.34
C VAL A 291 29.00 -1.19 -11.48
N LYS A 292 28.86 -0.22 -10.57
CA LYS A 292 29.84 0.03 -9.52
C LYS A 292 29.35 -0.49 -8.18
N ILE A 293 30.26 -1.09 -7.42
CA ILE A 293 30.01 -1.61 -6.08
C ILE A 293 30.71 -0.73 -5.06
N GLN A 294 29.99 -0.38 -4.00
CA GLN A 294 30.54 0.35 -2.87
C GLN A 294 31.11 -0.64 -1.86
N ILE A 295 32.40 -0.48 -1.52
CA ILE A 295 33.08 -1.30 -0.49
C ILE A 295 32.95 -0.65 0.89
N ALA A 296 33.45 -1.33 1.94
CA ALA A 296 33.26 -0.90 3.33
C ALA A 296 33.79 0.52 3.64
N ASP A 297 34.83 0.97 2.95
CA ASP A 297 35.41 2.31 3.11
C ASP A 297 34.63 3.43 2.38
N GLY A 298 33.53 3.06 1.70
CA GLY A 298 32.68 3.97 0.96
C GLY A 298 33.12 4.22 -0.50
N LYS A 299 34.27 3.70 -0.93
CA LYS A 299 34.74 3.84 -2.33
C LYS A 299 33.90 3.00 -3.28
N GLU A 300 33.67 3.53 -4.47
CA GLU A 300 33.05 2.82 -5.59
C GLU A 300 34.13 2.19 -6.46
N ILE A 301 34.08 0.87 -6.63
CA ILE A 301 34.94 0.12 -7.57
C ILE A 301 34.06 -0.53 -8.65
N PRO A 302 34.61 -0.86 -9.83
CA PRO A 302 33.87 -1.65 -10.82
C PRO A 302 33.36 -2.98 -10.21
N PHE A 303 32.11 -3.33 -10.49
CA PHE A 303 31.55 -4.60 -10.10
C PHE A 303 32.31 -5.72 -10.81
N LYS A 304 32.69 -6.73 -10.03
CA LYS A 304 33.26 -7.98 -10.54
C LYS A 304 32.42 -9.12 -9.99
N LYS A 305 31.94 -10.01 -10.86
CA LYS A 305 31.16 -11.17 -10.39
C LYS A 305 32.02 -12.05 -9.47
N ARG A 306 31.37 -12.69 -8.51
CA ARG A 306 32.02 -13.60 -7.55
C ARG A 306 31.77 -15.03 -7.99
N ASP A 307 32.81 -15.86 -7.95
CA ASP A 307 32.65 -17.30 -8.05
C ASP A 307 31.84 -17.81 -6.84
N ASN A 308 31.08 -18.89 -7.04
CA ASN A 308 30.33 -19.56 -5.98
C ASN A 308 29.36 -18.63 -5.22
N TYR A 309 28.67 -17.76 -5.95
CA TYR A 309 27.79 -16.75 -5.36
C TYR A 309 26.35 -17.25 -5.18
N ILE A 310 25.80 -17.08 -3.97
CA ILE A 310 24.34 -17.14 -3.74
C ILE A 310 23.85 -15.85 -3.08
N PRO A 311 22.70 -15.28 -3.44
CA PRO A 311 22.18 -14.11 -2.75
C PRO A 311 21.75 -14.43 -1.32
N ARG A 312 22.11 -13.56 -0.38
CA ARG A 312 21.62 -13.59 1.01
C ARG A 312 20.60 -12.50 1.22
N VAL A 313 19.47 -12.83 1.81
CA VAL A 313 18.40 -11.85 2.10
C VAL A 313 18.06 -11.86 3.57
N TYR A 314 18.24 -10.69 4.20
CA TYR A 314 17.98 -10.47 5.62
C TYR A 314 16.61 -9.85 5.85
N ASN A 315 16.10 -10.02 7.08
CA ASN A 315 14.99 -9.23 7.58
C ASN A 315 15.58 -8.12 8.45
N PHE A 316 15.74 -6.93 7.87
CA PHE A 316 16.41 -5.81 8.54
C PHE A 316 15.68 -5.35 9.81
N ASP A 317 14.34 -5.43 9.86
CA ASP A 317 13.59 -5.09 11.08
C ASP A 317 13.92 -6.01 12.25
N LYS A 318 14.21 -7.28 11.97
CA LYS A 318 14.66 -8.25 13.00
C LYS A 318 16.15 -8.12 13.26
N LEU A 319 16.94 -7.81 12.24
CA LEU A 319 18.38 -7.64 12.39
C LEU A 319 18.71 -6.38 13.21
N ALA A 320 17.86 -5.35 13.14
CA ALA A 320 18.00 -4.10 13.87
C ALA A 320 17.67 -4.22 15.37
N LYS A 321 16.96 -5.26 15.83
CA LYS A 321 16.54 -5.38 17.25
C LYS A 321 16.32 -6.80 17.77
N GLY A 322 16.45 -6.96 19.08
CA GLY A 322 16.18 -8.20 19.81
C GLY A 322 17.18 -9.33 19.51
N LYS A 323 16.74 -10.58 19.70
CA LYS A 323 17.62 -11.77 19.67
C LYS A 323 18.42 -11.96 18.36
N MET A 324 17.90 -11.49 17.23
CA MET A 324 18.62 -11.61 15.96
C MET A 324 19.75 -10.58 15.86
N ARG A 325 19.57 -9.36 16.40
CA ARG A 325 20.66 -8.38 16.55
C ARG A 325 21.72 -8.94 17.49
N GLU A 326 21.34 -9.38 18.69
CA GLU A 326 22.26 -9.95 19.68
C GLU A 326 23.07 -11.14 19.12
N GLY A 327 22.41 -12.03 18.38
CA GLY A 327 23.08 -13.15 17.71
C GLY A 327 24.01 -12.71 16.58
N ALA A 328 23.65 -11.65 15.83
CA ALA A 328 24.51 -11.07 14.80
C ALA A 328 25.76 -10.39 15.40
N LEU A 329 25.59 -9.60 16.46
CA LEU A 329 26.71 -8.96 17.18
C LEU A 329 27.67 -10.01 17.74
N ARG A 330 27.12 -11.02 18.42
CA ARG A 330 27.93 -12.13 18.95
C ARG A 330 28.68 -12.84 17.84
N HIS A 331 28.02 -13.14 16.72
CA HIS A 331 28.66 -13.81 15.59
C HIS A 331 29.79 -12.98 14.98
N LEU A 332 29.65 -11.66 14.86
CA LEU A 332 30.70 -10.78 14.36
C LEU A 332 31.95 -10.81 15.26
N VAL A 333 31.76 -10.83 16.58
CA VAL A 333 32.87 -10.97 17.55
C VAL A 333 33.49 -12.37 17.50
N GLU A 334 32.66 -13.43 17.54
CA GLU A 334 33.11 -14.84 17.52
C GLU A 334 33.89 -15.19 16.24
N THR A 335 33.54 -14.59 15.10
CA THR A 335 34.23 -14.80 13.82
C THR A 335 35.43 -13.89 13.61
N GLY A 336 35.74 -13.00 14.55
CA GLY A 336 36.84 -12.04 14.46
C GLY A 336 36.61 -10.92 13.43
N GLN A 337 35.38 -10.77 12.92
CA GLN A 337 35.01 -9.64 12.05
C GLN A 337 34.93 -8.31 12.82
N ALA A 338 34.80 -8.37 14.14
CA ALA A 338 34.85 -7.25 15.07
C ALA A 338 35.69 -7.61 16.29
N LYS A 339 36.45 -6.66 16.85
CA LYS A 339 37.26 -6.85 18.06
C LYS A 339 36.39 -6.98 19.31
N ASP A 340 35.30 -6.22 19.35
CA ASP A 340 34.38 -6.17 20.49
C ASP A 340 32.94 -5.92 20.02
N VAL A 341 32.01 -5.91 20.98
CA VAL A 341 30.58 -5.72 20.71
C VAL A 341 30.27 -4.32 20.17
N ALA A 342 31.03 -3.30 20.55
CA ALA A 342 30.81 -1.93 20.09
C ALA A 342 31.21 -1.76 18.62
N GLU A 343 32.36 -2.33 18.21
CA GLU A 343 32.77 -2.41 16.82
C GLU A 343 31.78 -3.27 16.00
N ALA A 344 31.32 -4.40 16.55
CA ALA A 344 30.31 -5.24 15.91
C ALA A 344 29.01 -4.47 15.66
N ASP A 345 28.59 -3.63 16.61
CA ASP A 345 27.38 -2.80 16.49
C ASP A 345 27.52 -1.75 15.39
N LYS A 346 28.68 -1.06 15.34
CA LYS A 346 29.01 -0.12 14.27
C LYS A 346 29.02 -0.79 12.88
N ILE A 347 29.61 -1.97 12.77
CA ILE A 347 29.65 -2.76 11.53
C ILE A 347 28.22 -3.16 11.12
N LEU A 348 27.41 -3.63 12.07
CA LEU A 348 26.04 -4.07 11.84
C LEU A 348 25.13 -2.91 11.42
N GLU A 349 25.21 -1.75 12.09
CA GLU A 349 24.47 -0.54 11.71
C GLU A 349 24.88 -0.03 10.32
N GLY A 350 26.19 -0.05 10.02
CA GLY A 350 26.69 0.24 8.68
C GLY A 350 26.14 -0.72 7.62
N PHE A 351 26.05 -2.01 7.95
CA PHE A 351 25.46 -3.01 7.07
C PHE A 351 23.95 -2.79 6.87
N ILE A 352 23.20 -2.54 7.95
CA ILE A 352 21.75 -2.30 7.91
C ILE A 352 21.45 -1.03 7.12
N SER A 353 22.08 0.10 7.42
CA SER A 353 21.84 1.38 6.74
C SER A 353 22.10 1.31 5.23
N ARG A 354 23.21 0.68 4.81
CA ARG A 354 23.55 0.49 3.39
C ARG A 354 22.57 -0.43 2.66
N ASN A 355 22.14 -1.53 3.29
CA ASN A 355 21.31 -2.52 2.62
C ASN A 355 19.79 -2.31 2.79
N ALA A 356 19.36 -1.52 3.78
CA ALA A 356 17.96 -1.15 3.98
C ALA A 356 17.52 -0.09 2.96
N SER A 357 18.44 0.78 2.53
CA SER A 357 18.17 1.86 1.59
C SER A 357 18.11 1.37 0.14
N ARG A 358 17.02 0.68 -0.22
CA ARG A 358 16.43 0.57 -1.58
C ARG A 358 17.26 -0.11 -2.69
N LYS A 359 18.57 -0.15 -2.58
CA LYS A 359 19.52 -0.64 -3.56
C LYS A 359 19.43 -2.16 -3.64
N ALA A 360 19.67 -2.72 -4.82
CA ALA A 360 19.90 -4.15 -4.94
C ALA A 360 21.22 -4.44 -4.21
N GLY A 361 21.18 -4.53 -2.88
CA GLY A 361 22.38 -4.45 -2.03
C GLY A 361 23.41 -5.51 -2.40
N ASN A 362 22.94 -6.63 -2.94
CA ASN A 362 23.74 -7.71 -3.48
C ASN A 362 24.55 -7.38 -4.75
N LEU A 363 24.18 -6.34 -5.51
CA LEU A 363 24.91 -5.85 -6.70
C LEU A 363 25.72 -4.57 -6.40
N GLU A 364 25.25 -3.75 -5.46
CA GLU A 364 25.83 -2.42 -5.21
C GLU A 364 26.66 -2.33 -3.94
N HIS A 365 26.60 -3.33 -3.07
CA HIS A 365 27.42 -3.39 -1.86
C HIS A 365 28.20 -4.70 -1.81
N ALA A 366 29.49 -4.59 -1.54
CA ALA A 366 30.30 -5.79 -1.32
C ALA A 366 29.77 -6.53 -0.08
N ARG A 367 29.63 -7.85 -0.17
CA ARG A 367 29.44 -8.68 1.03
C ARG A 367 30.76 -8.68 1.78
N THR A 368 30.86 -7.76 2.73
CA THR A 368 32.00 -7.57 3.64
C THR A 368 31.78 -8.22 5.00
N VAL A 369 30.53 -8.59 5.31
CA VAL A 369 30.16 -9.20 6.59
C VAL A 369 29.48 -10.55 6.37
N ASP A 370 29.85 -11.53 7.18
CA ASP A 370 29.11 -12.78 7.36
C ASP A 370 28.18 -12.63 8.57
N LEU A 371 26.88 -12.77 8.34
CA LEU A 371 25.84 -12.60 9.35
C LEU A 371 24.87 -13.78 9.32
N PRO A 372 24.48 -14.34 10.48
CA PRO A 372 23.52 -15.42 10.56
C PRO A 372 22.09 -14.91 10.29
N GLY A 373 21.14 -15.83 10.13
CA GLY A 373 19.71 -15.49 10.09
C GLY A 373 19.18 -14.98 8.75
N TYR A 374 19.94 -15.08 7.67
CA TYR A 374 19.43 -14.85 6.31
C TYR A 374 18.46 -15.96 5.86
N GLU A 375 17.61 -15.66 4.88
CA GLU A 375 16.76 -16.66 4.22
C GLU A 375 17.62 -17.61 3.36
N ALA A 376 17.78 -18.86 3.81
CA ALA A 376 18.63 -19.84 3.15
C ALA A 376 17.94 -20.61 2.02
N ASP A 377 16.61 -20.55 1.87
CA ASP A 377 15.91 -21.20 0.76
C ASP A 377 16.14 -20.43 -0.55
N PRO A 378 16.88 -20.98 -1.54
CA PRO A 378 17.20 -20.25 -2.77
C PRO A 378 15.97 -19.84 -3.57
N LEU A 379 14.83 -20.53 -3.41
CA LEU A 379 13.60 -20.09 -4.07
C LEU A 379 13.13 -18.73 -3.55
N LYS A 380 13.24 -18.49 -2.24
CA LYS A 380 12.77 -17.25 -1.61
C LYS A 380 13.81 -16.13 -1.67
N ALA A 381 15.08 -16.46 -1.37
CA ALA A 381 16.18 -15.51 -1.45
C ALA A 381 16.46 -15.13 -2.90
N GLY A 382 16.52 -16.13 -3.79
CA GLY A 382 16.67 -15.95 -5.23
C GLY A 382 15.54 -15.12 -5.83
N ALA A 383 14.27 -15.38 -5.51
CA ALA A 383 13.16 -14.59 -6.06
C ALA A 383 13.27 -13.09 -5.74
N LYS A 384 13.63 -12.74 -4.51
CA LYS A 384 13.87 -11.34 -4.12
C LYS A 384 15.10 -10.76 -4.81
N TYR A 385 16.17 -11.55 -4.95
CA TYR A 385 17.38 -11.10 -5.62
C TYR A 385 17.16 -10.85 -7.09
N VAL A 386 16.57 -11.79 -7.84
CA VAL A 386 16.33 -11.63 -9.28
C VAL A 386 15.40 -10.46 -9.57
N GLU A 387 14.40 -10.22 -8.72
CA GLU A 387 13.56 -9.02 -8.80
C GLU A 387 14.38 -7.74 -8.62
N SER A 388 15.18 -7.66 -7.55
CA SER A 388 16.01 -6.49 -7.29
C SER A 388 17.08 -6.25 -8.36
N ALA A 389 17.69 -7.33 -8.86
CA ALA A 389 18.71 -7.30 -9.88
C ALA A 389 18.13 -6.88 -11.23
N ALA A 390 17.02 -7.48 -11.68
CA ALA A 390 16.36 -7.09 -12.92
C ALA A 390 15.95 -5.61 -12.91
N LYS A 391 15.37 -5.13 -11.80
CA LYS A 391 15.04 -3.72 -11.63
C LYS A 391 16.29 -2.85 -11.73
N ARG A 392 17.31 -3.09 -10.90
CA ARG A 392 18.49 -2.21 -10.85
C ARG A 392 19.31 -2.22 -12.13
N LEU A 393 19.52 -3.38 -12.76
CA LEU A 393 20.26 -3.48 -14.02
C LEU A 393 19.57 -2.69 -15.14
N THR A 394 18.24 -2.71 -15.18
CA THR A 394 17.48 -1.94 -16.16
C THR A 394 17.49 -0.44 -15.84
N GLU A 395 17.37 -0.06 -14.56
CA GLU A 395 17.52 1.34 -14.13
C GLU A 395 18.92 1.88 -14.46
N LEU A 396 19.97 1.09 -14.29
CA LEU A 396 21.33 1.48 -14.65
C LEU A 396 21.50 1.68 -16.15
N SER A 397 20.94 0.77 -16.97
CA SER A 397 20.96 0.90 -18.43
C SER A 397 20.25 2.16 -18.91
N ASN A 398 19.11 2.51 -18.31
CA ASN A 398 18.24 3.55 -18.85
C ASN A 398 18.36 4.91 -18.15
N TYR A 399 18.64 4.93 -16.84
CA TYR A 399 18.82 6.15 -16.07
C TYR A 399 20.29 6.48 -15.84
N GLY A 400 21.18 5.49 -15.91
CA GLY A 400 22.60 5.60 -15.59
C GLY A 400 22.92 5.35 -14.11
N GLN A 401 24.21 5.20 -13.78
CA GLN A 401 24.71 4.87 -12.43
C GLN A 401 24.11 5.74 -11.31
N LYS A 402 23.96 7.05 -11.57
CA LYS A 402 23.48 8.05 -10.61
C LYS A 402 22.15 8.67 -11.05
N ASP A 403 21.38 7.95 -11.88
CA ASP A 403 20.14 8.41 -12.50
C ASP A 403 20.32 9.69 -13.35
N GLN A 404 21.53 9.92 -13.88
CA GLN A 404 21.89 11.16 -14.55
C GLN A 404 21.05 11.46 -15.80
N ILE A 405 20.59 10.43 -16.53
CA ILE A 405 19.75 10.61 -17.71
C ILE A 405 18.37 11.15 -17.29
N ALA A 406 17.76 10.54 -16.26
CA ALA A 406 16.49 11.00 -15.73
C ALA A 406 16.60 12.41 -15.12
N LYS A 407 17.69 12.69 -14.40
CA LYS A 407 17.96 14.03 -13.85
C LYS A 407 18.10 15.09 -14.93
N ASN A 408 18.77 14.77 -16.04
CA ASN A 408 18.88 15.67 -17.19
C ASN A 408 17.51 15.94 -17.83
N LEU A 409 16.64 14.93 -17.93
CA LEU A 409 15.27 15.12 -18.41
C LEU A 409 14.42 15.97 -17.46
N ILE A 410 14.53 15.74 -16.14
CA ILE A 410 13.84 16.56 -15.12
C ILE A 410 14.32 18.01 -15.19
N GLU A 411 15.61 18.23 -15.44
CA GLU A 411 16.17 19.56 -15.64
C GLU A 411 15.68 20.19 -16.94
N ARG A 412 15.56 19.43 -18.03
CA ARG A 412 14.91 19.91 -19.26
C ARG A 412 13.43 20.24 -19.06
N VAL A 413 12.70 19.48 -18.22
CA VAL A 413 11.32 19.83 -17.84
C VAL A 413 11.29 21.23 -17.24
N ARG A 414 12.26 21.59 -16.39
CA ARG A 414 12.41 22.95 -15.83
C ARG A 414 12.64 23.98 -16.93
N GLN A 415 13.56 23.70 -17.85
CA GLN A 415 13.91 24.59 -18.98
C GLN A 415 12.78 24.78 -19.99
N GLU A 416 11.87 23.80 -20.11
CA GLU A 416 10.68 23.86 -20.97
C GLU A 416 9.48 24.50 -20.24
N GLY A 417 9.66 25.05 -19.03
CA GLY A 417 8.61 25.70 -18.24
C GLY A 417 7.65 24.73 -17.53
N GLY A 418 7.99 23.45 -17.49
CA GLY A 418 7.25 22.44 -16.74
C GLY A 418 7.62 22.39 -15.25
N ASP A 419 6.85 21.63 -14.48
CA ASP A 419 7.10 21.43 -13.05
C ASP A 419 8.13 20.32 -12.80
N SER A 420 9.40 20.71 -12.71
CA SER A 420 10.50 19.77 -12.45
C SER A 420 10.48 19.17 -11.05
N ARG A 421 9.94 19.88 -10.04
CA ARG A 421 9.79 19.34 -8.67
C ARG A 421 8.80 18.18 -8.68
N TYR A 422 7.68 18.33 -9.36
CA TYR A 422 6.71 17.26 -9.55
C TYR A 422 7.29 16.10 -10.37
N ALA A 423 8.04 16.40 -11.43
CA ALA A 423 8.72 15.37 -12.22
C ALA A 423 9.72 14.56 -11.39
N GLN A 424 10.51 15.22 -10.54
CA GLN A 424 11.40 14.59 -9.57
C GLN A 424 10.62 13.73 -8.57
N GLU A 425 9.51 14.24 -8.01
CA GLU A 425 8.69 13.48 -7.08
C GLU A 425 8.08 12.22 -7.73
N VAL A 426 7.59 12.32 -8.96
CA VAL A 426 7.09 11.15 -9.71
C VAL A 426 8.21 10.14 -9.94
N PHE A 427 9.37 10.60 -10.39
CA PHE A 427 10.55 9.76 -10.60
C PHE A 427 10.98 9.06 -9.30
N ASP A 428 11.10 9.81 -8.21
CA ASP A 428 11.48 9.31 -6.90
C ASP A 428 10.49 8.26 -6.43
N LEU A 429 9.18 8.52 -6.52
CA LEU A 429 8.15 7.57 -6.11
C LEU A 429 8.16 6.30 -6.98
N MET A 430 8.42 6.43 -8.29
CA MET A 430 8.46 5.30 -9.22
C MET A 430 9.65 4.39 -8.97
N THR A 431 10.81 4.99 -8.76
CA THR A 431 11.99 4.22 -8.40
C THR A 431 11.84 3.72 -6.93
N GLY A 432 11.05 4.41 -6.07
CA GLY A 432 10.80 4.20 -4.62
C GLY A 432 11.69 4.94 -3.57
N GLN A 433 12.20 6.15 -3.88
CA GLN A 433 13.36 6.92 -3.31
C GLN A 433 12.77 7.73 -2.19
N LYS A 434 11.65 8.35 -2.55
CA LYS A 434 10.60 8.74 -1.66
C LYS A 434 9.69 7.54 -1.39
N ARG A 435 9.51 7.22 -0.10
CA ARG A 435 8.43 6.35 0.39
C ARG A 435 7.71 7.11 1.49
N TYR A 436 6.39 7.07 1.44
CA TYR A 436 5.57 7.50 2.56
C TYR A 436 5.32 6.27 3.41
N GLU A 437 5.97 6.19 4.56
CA GLU A 437 5.75 5.13 5.55
C GLU A 437 5.12 5.78 6.78
N ASN A 438 3.89 5.37 7.11
CA ASN A 438 3.24 5.73 8.35
C ASN A 438 2.56 4.48 8.91
N LYS A 439 3.11 3.98 10.01
CA LYS A 439 2.68 2.73 10.64
C LYS A 439 1.19 2.73 11.03
N ALA A 440 0.64 3.90 11.40
CA ALA A 440 -0.77 4.03 11.75
C ALA A 440 -1.67 3.93 10.52
N VAL A 441 -1.34 4.65 9.44
CA VAL A 441 -2.05 4.54 8.16
C VAL A 441 -1.96 3.12 7.63
N ASP A 442 -0.79 2.49 7.65
CA ASP A 442 -0.61 1.11 7.19
C ASP A 442 -1.49 0.12 7.97
N MET A 443 -1.68 0.34 9.27
CA MET A 443 -2.55 -0.50 10.09
C MET A 443 -4.02 -0.34 9.71
N VAL A 444 -4.49 0.90 9.55
CA VAL A 444 -5.87 1.20 9.12
C VAL A 444 -6.13 0.69 7.71
N THR A 445 -5.19 0.90 6.79
CA THR A 445 -5.24 0.39 5.42
C THR A 445 -5.30 -1.15 5.41
N LYS A 446 -4.52 -1.85 6.24
CA LYS A 446 -4.63 -3.33 6.40
C LYS A 446 -6.02 -3.73 6.89
N PHE A 447 -6.56 -3.05 7.89
CA PHE A 447 -7.89 -3.36 8.42
C PHE A 447 -8.99 -3.18 7.36
N ASN A 448 -8.92 -2.06 6.62
CA ASN A 448 -9.81 -1.79 5.50
C ASN A 448 -9.70 -2.84 4.39
N TYR A 449 -8.49 -3.30 4.07
CA TYR A 449 -8.29 -4.38 3.10
C TYR A 449 -8.96 -5.68 3.56
N ILE A 450 -8.81 -6.08 4.82
CA ILE A 450 -9.44 -7.31 5.35
C ILE A 450 -10.97 -7.20 5.26
N THR A 451 -11.55 -6.09 5.71
CA THR A 451 -13.00 -5.92 5.82
C THR A 451 -13.68 -5.69 4.48
N LYS A 452 -13.03 -5.05 3.51
CA LYS A 452 -13.63 -4.73 2.20
C LYS A 452 -13.35 -5.78 1.12
N LEU A 453 -12.33 -6.64 1.28
CA LEU A 453 -11.95 -7.62 0.25
C LEU A 453 -12.71 -8.95 0.30
N ASP A 454 -13.50 -9.23 1.34
CA ASP A 454 -14.11 -10.56 1.57
C ASP A 454 -14.96 -11.07 0.38
N LEU A 455 -15.44 -10.16 -0.48
CA LEU A 455 -16.15 -10.51 -1.74
C LEU A 455 -15.52 -9.88 -2.99
N GLY A 456 -14.40 -9.17 -2.86
CA GLY A 456 -13.74 -8.48 -3.96
C GLY A 456 -13.22 -9.42 -5.06
N PHE A 457 -12.95 -10.68 -4.72
CA PHE A 457 -12.56 -11.70 -5.71
C PHE A 457 -13.66 -11.99 -6.74
N ILE A 458 -14.94 -11.79 -6.40
CA ILE A 458 -16.07 -11.99 -7.32
C ILE A 458 -16.04 -10.89 -8.39
N THR A 459 -15.87 -9.64 -7.96
CA THR A 459 -15.70 -8.51 -8.88
C THR A 459 -14.43 -8.68 -9.71
N ASN A 460 -13.34 -9.20 -9.15
CA ASN A 460 -12.15 -9.49 -9.95
C ASN A 460 -12.37 -10.62 -10.97
N ALA A 461 -13.21 -11.61 -10.68
CA ALA A 461 -13.51 -12.67 -11.64
C ALA A 461 -14.19 -12.15 -12.92
N THR A 462 -14.74 -10.92 -12.90
CA THR A 462 -15.33 -10.27 -14.08
C THR A 462 -14.30 -9.53 -14.95
N GLN A 463 -13.05 -9.34 -14.50
CA GLN A 463 -12.00 -8.64 -15.26
C GLN A 463 -11.65 -9.22 -16.64
N PRO A 464 -11.90 -10.51 -16.98
CA PRO A 464 -11.81 -10.98 -18.36
C PRO A 464 -12.70 -10.16 -19.33
N VAL A 465 -13.75 -9.50 -18.84
CA VAL A 465 -14.57 -8.57 -19.63
C VAL A 465 -13.73 -7.41 -20.18
N ASN A 466 -12.82 -6.83 -19.39
CA ASN A 466 -11.94 -5.76 -19.87
C ASN A 466 -10.99 -6.27 -20.96
N THR A 467 -10.47 -7.49 -20.80
CA THR A 467 -9.63 -8.15 -21.82
C THR A 467 -10.43 -8.38 -23.11
N ALA A 468 -11.63 -8.94 -23.02
CA ALA A 468 -12.50 -9.17 -24.18
C ALA A 468 -12.94 -7.87 -24.86
N THR A 469 -13.15 -6.81 -24.08
CA THR A 469 -13.50 -5.48 -24.57
C THR A 469 -12.39 -4.92 -25.45
N LYS A 470 -11.16 -4.83 -24.93
CA LYS A 470 -10.02 -4.24 -25.66
C LYS A 470 -9.50 -5.17 -26.76
N TYR A 471 -9.29 -6.45 -26.47
CA TYR A 471 -8.57 -7.41 -27.33
C TYR A 471 -9.48 -8.37 -28.11
N GLY A 472 -10.78 -8.38 -27.81
CA GLY A 472 -11.78 -9.22 -28.48
C GLY A 472 -12.10 -10.51 -27.73
N VAL A 473 -13.30 -11.05 -27.99
CA VAL A 473 -13.83 -12.24 -27.28
C VAL A 473 -13.02 -13.49 -27.57
N LEU A 474 -12.68 -13.75 -28.84
CA LEU A 474 -11.98 -14.98 -29.23
C LEU A 474 -10.56 -15.07 -28.62
N PRO A 475 -9.68 -14.04 -28.70
CA PRO A 475 -8.39 -14.09 -28.01
C PRO A 475 -8.50 -14.27 -26.50
N THR A 476 -9.51 -13.67 -25.87
CA THR A 476 -9.77 -13.84 -24.43
C THR A 476 -10.23 -15.25 -24.11
N LEU A 477 -11.12 -15.85 -24.92
CA LEU A 477 -11.58 -17.23 -24.74
C LEU A 477 -10.43 -18.22 -24.93
N GLU A 478 -9.57 -18.03 -25.94
CA GLU A 478 -8.32 -18.79 -26.07
C GLU A 478 -7.44 -18.66 -24.82
N GLY A 479 -7.33 -17.44 -24.27
CA GLY A 479 -6.63 -17.16 -23.02
C GLY A 479 -7.21 -17.92 -21.84
N ILE A 480 -8.54 -17.95 -21.69
CA ILE A 480 -9.26 -18.73 -20.67
C ILE A 480 -8.95 -20.22 -20.86
N ILE A 481 -9.20 -20.77 -22.05
CA ILE A 481 -8.97 -22.20 -22.33
C ILE A 481 -7.52 -22.57 -22.00
N LYS A 482 -6.52 -21.81 -22.46
CA LYS A 482 -5.10 -22.10 -22.17
C LYS A 482 -4.75 -21.96 -20.69
N ALA A 483 -5.32 -20.97 -19.99
CA ALA A 483 -5.10 -20.75 -18.56
C ALA A 483 -5.65 -21.89 -17.69
N TYR A 484 -6.70 -22.60 -18.13
CA TYR A 484 -7.30 -23.73 -17.42
C TYR A 484 -6.82 -25.10 -17.91
N ALA A 485 -6.70 -25.31 -19.23
CA ALA A 485 -6.24 -26.56 -19.82
C ALA A 485 -4.73 -26.77 -19.62
N THR A 486 -3.92 -25.71 -19.71
CA THR A 486 -2.45 -25.79 -19.63
C THR A 486 -1.87 -24.80 -18.61
N PRO A 487 -2.32 -24.82 -17.34
CA PRO A 487 -2.05 -23.75 -16.36
C PRO A 487 -0.56 -23.53 -16.11
N LYS A 488 0.28 -24.58 -16.22
CA LYS A 488 1.74 -24.48 -16.06
C LYS A 488 2.40 -23.76 -17.25
N LYS A 489 2.04 -24.11 -18.49
CA LYS A 489 2.60 -23.50 -19.71
C LYS A 489 2.12 -22.06 -19.85
N ALA A 490 0.82 -21.84 -19.71
CA ALA A 490 0.20 -20.51 -19.70
C ALA A 490 0.79 -19.61 -18.60
N GLY A 491 0.93 -20.15 -17.37
CA GLY A 491 1.54 -19.43 -16.25
C GLY A 491 3.03 -19.11 -16.47
N ARG A 492 3.78 -20.00 -17.13
CA ARG A 492 5.19 -19.75 -17.49
C ARG A 492 5.31 -18.61 -18.50
N VAL A 493 4.51 -18.64 -19.56
CA VAL A 493 4.51 -17.60 -20.60
C VAL A 493 4.14 -16.23 -20.03
N ALA A 494 3.09 -16.14 -19.21
CA ALA A 494 2.70 -14.89 -18.57
C ALA A 494 3.70 -14.41 -17.51
N ARG A 495 4.48 -15.32 -16.91
CA ARG A 495 5.60 -14.93 -16.03
C ARG A 495 6.76 -14.37 -16.84
N LEU A 496 7.15 -15.01 -17.95
CA LEU A 496 8.17 -14.49 -18.87
C LEU A 496 7.80 -13.08 -19.36
N SER A 497 6.52 -12.85 -19.61
CA SER A 497 6.04 -11.53 -20.02
C SER A 497 5.97 -10.49 -18.90
N GLY A 498 6.43 -10.79 -17.67
CA GLY A 498 6.32 -9.87 -16.52
C GLY A 498 4.89 -9.49 -16.13
N ALA A 499 3.88 -10.23 -16.63
CA ALA A 499 2.47 -9.91 -16.42
C ALA A 499 1.98 -10.32 -15.01
N ILE A 500 2.61 -11.36 -14.45
CA ILE A 500 2.31 -11.87 -13.11
C ILE A 500 3.25 -11.23 -12.11
N ASP A 501 2.71 -10.38 -11.25
CA ASP A 501 3.40 -9.95 -10.03
C ASP A 501 3.14 -10.99 -8.94
N ASP A 502 4.17 -11.41 -8.20
CA ASP A 502 3.92 -12.24 -7.02
C ASP A 502 3.16 -11.39 -5.98
N PRO A 503 2.14 -11.90 -5.28
CA PRO A 503 1.36 -11.14 -4.30
C PRO A 503 2.22 -10.59 -3.15
N ILE A 504 3.37 -11.22 -2.91
CA ILE A 504 4.42 -10.79 -1.99
C ILE A 504 4.93 -9.39 -2.35
N THR A 505 4.86 -9.01 -3.63
CA THR A 505 5.31 -7.71 -4.15
C THR A 505 4.31 -6.59 -3.92
N MET A 506 2.99 -6.84 -4.07
CA MET A 506 1.97 -5.82 -3.80
C MET A 506 1.98 -5.36 -2.34
N GLY A 507 2.08 -6.30 -1.38
CA GLY A 507 2.23 -5.95 0.03
C GLY A 507 3.49 -5.14 0.32
N LYS A 508 4.61 -5.42 -0.35
CA LYS A 508 5.87 -4.66 -0.16
C LYS A 508 5.87 -3.29 -0.83
N ALA A 509 5.28 -3.15 -2.02
CA ALA A 509 5.21 -1.87 -2.73
C ALA A 509 4.42 -0.82 -1.94
N GLU A 510 3.46 -1.27 -1.14
CA GLU A 510 2.67 -0.43 -0.24
C GLU A 510 3.24 -0.34 1.19
N GLY A 511 4.41 -0.94 1.48
CA GLY A 511 4.99 -0.94 2.84
C GLY A 511 4.27 -1.89 3.83
N LEU A 512 3.25 -2.61 3.37
CA LEU A 512 2.45 -3.51 4.18
C LEU A 512 3.19 -4.83 4.43
N SER A 513 3.76 -4.98 5.63
CA SER A 513 4.14 -6.31 6.11
C SER A 513 2.90 -7.21 6.16
N MET A 514 2.85 -8.18 5.25
CA MET A 514 1.74 -9.12 5.12
C MET A 514 1.81 -10.12 6.28
N GLY A 515 1.03 -9.86 7.33
CA GLY A 515 0.78 -10.86 8.35
C GLY A 515 0.12 -12.11 7.75
N ARG A 516 0.24 -13.26 8.41
CA ARG A 516 -0.35 -14.55 7.96
C ARG A 516 -1.86 -14.47 7.71
N ILE A 517 -2.57 -13.60 8.42
CA ILE A 517 -4.01 -13.35 8.26
C ILE A 517 -4.28 -12.77 6.86
N MET A 518 -3.54 -11.71 6.50
CA MET A 518 -3.66 -11.05 5.21
C MET A 518 -3.31 -12.01 4.06
N GLU A 519 -2.27 -12.82 4.22
CA GLU A 519 -1.91 -13.86 3.23
C GLU A 519 -3.05 -14.87 3.00
N THR A 520 -3.83 -15.19 4.05
CA THR A 520 -4.96 -16.13 3.96
C THR A 520 -6.15 -15.52 3.22
N VAL A 521 -6.53 -14.28 3.59
CA VAL A 521 -7.64 -13.53 2.95
C VAL A 521 -7.33 -13.23 1.48
N LEU A 522 -6.07 -12.91 1.17
CA LEU A 522 -5.66 -12.55 -0.19
C LEU A 522 -5.38 -13.74 -1.10
N LYS A 523 -5.29 -14.97 -0.58
CA LYS A 523 -4.94 -16.13 -1.41
C LYS A 523 -5.96 -16.41 -2.54
N PRO A 524 -7.28 -16.40 -2.30
CA PRO A 524 -8.27 -16.53 -3.37
C PRO A 524 -8.17 -15.39 -4.39
N PHE A 525 -8.01 -14.15 -3.91
CA PHE A 525 -7.84 -12.96 -4.76
C PHE A 525 -6.61 -13.08 -5.66
N SER A 526 -5.46 -13.42 -5.07
CA SER A 526 -4.18 -13.63 -5.77
C SER A 526 -4.28 -14.72 -6.83
N PHE A 527 -5.05 -15.78 -6.57
CA PHE A 527 -5.28 -16.83 -7.54
C PHE A 527 -6.09 -16.34 -8.74
N VAL A 528 -7.20 -15.63 -8.50
CA VAL A 528 -8.06 -15.05 -9.55
C VAL A 528 -7.29 -14.00 -10.35
N GLU A 529 -6.61 -13.09 -9.68
CA GLU A 529 -5.80 -12.05 -10.32
C GLU A 529 -4.70 -12.65 -11.19
N LYS A 530 -3.95 -13.62 -10.68
CA LYS A 530 -2.94 -14.34 -11.46
C LYS A 530 -3.53 -15.00 -12.70
N LYS A 531 -4.74 -15.57 -12.60
CA LYS A 531 -5.43 -16.16 -13.75
C LYS A 531 -5.86 -15.11 -14.77
N ASN A 532 -6.43 -14.00 -14.33
CA ASN A 532 -6.83 -12.93 -15.24
C ASN A 532 -5.63 -12.30 -15.97
N ARG A 533 -4.50 -12.12 -15.27
CA ARG A 533 -3.24 -11.66 -15.87
C ARG A 533 -2.68 -12.65 -16.91
N VAL A 534 -2.79 -13.96 -16.64
CA VAL A 534 -2.44 -15.00 -17.63
C VAL A 534 -3.36 -14.92 -18.85
N ILE A 535 -4.67 -14.80 -18.65
CA ILE A 535 -5.66 -14.68 -19.73
C ILE A 535 -5.36 -13.44 -20.59
N ALA A 536 -5.14 -12.29 -19.94
CA ALA A 536 -4.82 -11.04 -20.61
C ALA A 536 -3.51 -11.11 -21.39
N SER A 537 -2.46 -11.67 -20.80
CA SER A 537 -1.16 -11.84 -21.47
C SER A 537 -1.27 -12.71 -22.73
N ILE A 538 -1.97 -13.84 -22.65
CA ILE A 538 -2.18 -14.73 -23.81
C ILE A 538 -3.04 -14.05 -24.89
N ALA A 539 -4.09 -13.32 -24.50
CA ALA A 539 -4.93 -12.57 -25.42
C ALA A 539 -4.10 -11.50 -26.17
N GLY A 540 -3.25 -10.75 -25.45
CA GLY A 540 -2.32 -9.77 -26.02
C GLY A 540 -1.39 -10.37 -27.07
N GLN A 541 -0.74 -11.48 -26.75
CA GLN A 541 0.15 -12.19 -27.67
C GLN A 541 -0.56 -12.63 -28.95
N ARG A 542 -1.78 -13.17 -28.81
CA ARG A 542 -2.59 -13.61 -29.95
C ARG A 542 -2.99 -12.44 -30.84
N VAL A 543 -3.37 -11.30 -30.23
CA VAL A 543 -3.69 -10.08 -30.97
C VAL A 543 -2.46 -9.50 -31.67
N ALA A 544 -1.29 -9.50 -31.03
CA ALA A 544 -0.03 -9.10 -31.64
C ALA A 544 0.26 -9.94 -32.89
N ALA A 545 0.29 -11.27 -32.75
CA ALA A 545 0.54 -12.18 -33.87
C ALA A 545 -0.44 -11.99 -35.03
N LYS A 546 -1.73 -11.82 -34.73
CA LYS A 546 -2.76 -11.60 -35.76
C LYS A 546 -2.56 -10.28 -36.50
N ASN A 547 -2.22 -9.18 -35.81
CA ASN A 547 -2.03 -7.88 -36.45
C ASN A 547 -0.68 -7.77 -37.15
N ALA A 548 0.36 -8.43 -36.64
CA ALA A 548 1.64 -8.56 -37.31
C ALA A 548 1.48 -9.23 -38.68
N ALA A 549 0.78 -10.38 -38.74
CA ALA A 549 0.51 -11.06 -40.01
C ALA A 549 -0.23 -10.17 -41.01
N LYS A 550 -1.24 -9.41 -40.55
CA LYS A 550 -1.97 -8.44 -41.40
C LYS A 550 -1.10 -7.30 -41.90
N LEU A 551 -0.17 -6.83 -41.06
CA LEU A 551 0.73 -5.75 -41.41
C LEU A 551 1.81 -6.22 -42.39
N LEU A 552 2.34 -7.43 -42.21
CA LEU A 552 3.29 -8.02 -43.17
C LEU A 552 2.65 -8.26 -44.54
N SER A 553 1.37 -8.66 -44.58
CA SER A 553 0.63 -8.80 -45.84
C SER A 553 0.18 -7.46 -46.44
N SER A 554 0.02 -6.43 -45.60
CA SER A 554 -0.44 -5.10 -46.01
C SER A 554 0.21 -4.04 -45.12
N PRO A 555 1.43 -3.57 -45.47
CA PRO A 555 2.19 -2.64 -44.64
C PRO A 555 1.49 -1.30 -44.37
N THR A 556 0.51 -0.94 -45.20
CA THR A 556 -0.29 0.29 -45.07
C THR A 556 -1.54 0.14 -44.18
N ASN A 557 -1.77 -1.03 -43.57
CA ASN A 557 -2.94 -1.28 -42.74
C ASN A 557 -2.92 -0.47 -41.42
N LYS A 558 -3.56 0.71 -41.45
CA LYS A 558 -3.65 1.66 -40.31
C LYS A 558 -4.22 1.05 -39.04
N ALA A 559 -5.20 0.14 -39.16
CA ALA A 559 -5.80 -0.52 -38.01
C ALA A 559 -4.82 -1.50 -37.34
N ALA A 560 -4.08 -2.29 -38.12
CA ALA A 560 -3.06 -3.19 -37.61
C ALA A 560 -1.90 -2.42 -36.96
N MET A 561 -1.41 -1.36 -37.61
CA MET A 561 -0.38 -0.48 -37.05
C MET A 561 -0.80 0.09 -35.69
N ARG A 562 -2.01 0.67 -35.60
CA ARG A 562 -2.53 1.22 -34.34
C ARG A 562 -2.60 0.15 -33.24
N ARG A 563 -3.11 -1.04 -33.57
CA ARG A 563 -3.25 -2.14 -32.60
C ARG A 563 -1.92 -2.72 -32.13
N LEU A 564 -0.90 -2.72 -32.97
CA LEU A 564 0.47 -3.09 -32.58
C LEU A 564 1.11 -2.02 -31.69
N ARG A 565 0.93 -0.73 -32.01
CA ARG A 565 1.38 0.38 -31.14
C ARG A 565 0.72 0.35 -29.77
N ASP A 566 -0.58 0.06 -29.70
CA ASP A 566 -1.31 -0.15 -28.43
C ASP A 566 -0.70 -1.27 -27.56
N LEU A 567 -0.05 -2.26 -28.18
CA LEU A 567 0.65 -3.37 -27.51
C LEU A 567 2.14 -3.07 -27.27
N GLY A 568 2.58 -1.83 -27.53
CA GLY A 568 3.97 -1.40 -27.39
C GLY A 568 4.91 -2.06 -28.39
N ILE A 569 4.42 -2.40 -29.59
CA ILE A 569 5.20 -2.89 -30.72
C ILE A 569 5.29 -1.79 -31.76
N GLU A 570 6.49 -1.48 -32.21
CA GLU A 570 6.75 -0.51 -33.29
C GLU A 570 6.51 -1.17 -34.65
N PRO A 571 5.42 -0.81 -35.37
CA PRO A 571 5.05 -1.45 -36.63
C PRO A 571 6.15 -1.39 -37.70
N GLU A 572 6.90 -0.30 -37.73
CA GLU A 572 7.95 -0.03 -38.72
C GLU A 572 9.13 -0.99 -38.51
N LYS A 573 9.54 -1.19 -37.26
CA LYS A 573 10.58 -2.18 -36.90
C LYS A 573 10.13 -3.59 -37.23
N LEU A 574 8.86 -3.93 -36.97
CA LEU A 574 8.30 -5.24 -37.27
C LEU A 574 8.33 -5.54 -38.78
N VAL A 575 7.92 -4.59 -39.62
CA VAL A 575 7.95 -4.74 -41.08
C VAL A 575 9.40 -4.87 -41.57
N ALA A 576 10.31 -4.04 -41.08
CA ALA A 576 11.73 -4.11 -41.45
C ALA A 576 12.39 -5.44 -41.04
N GLN A 577 11.94 -6.05 -39.95
CA GLN A 577 12.44 -7.33 -39.45
C GLN A 577 11.76 -8.55 -40.10
N GLY A 578 10.66 -8.35 -40.84
CA GLY A 578 9.89 -9.42 -41.47
C GLY A 578 9.06 -10.28 -40.50
N GLY A 579 8.86 -9.85 -39.25
CA GLY A 579 8.21 -10.69 -38.24
C GLY A 579 8.24 -10.12 -36.82
N LEU A 580 7.49 -10.77 -35.92
CA LEU A 580 7.59 -10.53 -34.48
C LEU A 580 8.78 -11.28 -33.90
N ARG A 581 9.55 -10.62 -33.02
CA ARG A 581 10.53 -11.28 -32.15
C ARG A 581 9.86 -11.82 -30.90
N GLU A 582 10.57 -12.67 -30.16
CA GLU A 582 10.08 -13.19 -28.87
C GLU A 582 9.80 -12.04 -27.88
N ASP A 583 10.67 -11.02 -27.84
CA ASP A 583 10.49 -9.84 -26.99
C ASP A 583 9.24 -9.03 -27.34
N ASP A 584 8.85 -8.96 -28.63
CA ASP A 584 7.62 -8.28 -29.04
C ASP A 584 6.38 -9.03 -28.53
N ILE A 585 6.42 -10.37 -28.59
CA ILE A 585 5.34 -11.23 -28.09
C ILE A 585 5.22 -11.08 -26.58
N LEU A 586 6.33 -11.18 -25.85
CA LEU A 586 6.33 -10.99 -24.40
C LEU A 586 5.90 -9.57 -24.02
N GLY A 587 6.38 -8.55 -24.74
CA GLY A 587 5.98 -7.16 -24.58
C GLY A 587 4.49 -6.92 -24.79
N ALA A 588 3.88 -7.56 -25.79
CA ALA A 588 2.43 -7.51 -25.99
C ALA A 588 1.65 -8.18 -24.86
N GLY A 589 2.17 -9.30 -24.33
CA GLY A 589 1.58 -9.95 -23.16
C GLY A 589 1.64 -9.07 -21.90
N TYR A 590 2.74 -8.35 -21.71
CA TYR A 590 2.90 -7.35 -20.65
C TYR A 590 1.86 -6.24 -20.76
N GLU A 591 1.79 -5.56 -21.91
CA GLU A 591 0.87 -4.42 -22.12
C GLU A 591 -0.59 -4.84 -21.99
N ALA A 592 -0.95 -6.01 -22.54
CA ALA A 592 -2.31 -6.51 -22.40
C ALA A 592 -2.73 -6.74 -20.96
N SER A 593 -1.84 -7.33 -20.15
CA SER A 593 -2.07 -7.48 -18.72
C SER A 593 -2.12 -6.13 -18.01
N ARG A 594 -1.16 -5.23 -18.26
CA ARG A 594 -1.08 -3.91 -17.62
C ARG A 594 -2.36 -3.09 -17.86
N THR A 595 -2.81 -3.00 -19.11
CA THR A 595 -3.96 -2.19 -19.50
C THR A 595 -5.30 -2.76 -19.02
N THR A 596 -5.49 -4.08 -19.03
CA THR A 596 -6.82 -4.68 -18.77
C THR A 596 -6.99 -5.21 -17.35
N GLN A 597 -5.90 -5.54 -16.68
CA GLN A 597 -5.87 -6.04 -15.29
C GLN A 597 -5.40 -4.97 -14.31
N PHE A 598 -5.24 -3.74 -14.79
CA PHE A 598 -4.89 -2.55 -14.01
C PHE A 598 -3.72 -2.77 -13.08
N LYS A 599 -2.57 -3.16 -13.65
CA LYS A 599 -1.32 -3.11 -12.91
C LYS A 599 -1.05 -1.63 -12.58
N VAL A 600 -1.41 -1.23 -11.36
CA VAL A 600 -1.34 0.17 -10.91
C VAL A 600 0.09 0.51 -10.59
N ASP A 601 0.61 1.49 -11.31
CA ASP A 601 1.94 2.00 -11.08
C ASP A 601 1.91 3.32 -10.32
N ALA A 602 3.08 3.72 -9.85
CA ALA A 602 3.17 4.95 -9.10
C ALA A 602 2.89 6.18 -9.99
N ILE A 603 3.25 6.14 -11.27
CA ILE A 603 3.01 7.19 -12.27
C ILE A 603 1.56 7.22 -12.76
N ASP A 604 0.84 6.14 -12.48
CA ASP A 604 -0.48 5.82 -12.99
C ASP A 604 -1.60 6.36 -12.09
N ILE A 605 -1.27 6.71 -10.85
CA ILE A 605 -2.15 7.36 -9.89
C ILE A 605 -1.64 8.76 -9.57
N PRO A 606 -2.51 9.65 -9.07
CA PRO A 606 -2.08 10.96 -8.59
C PRO A 606 -1.01 10.81 -7.49
N PRO A 607 0.12 11.54 -7.53
CA PRO A 607 1.15 11.46 -6.48
C PRO A 607 0.61 11.79 -5.09
N GLY A 608 -0.37 12.69 -5.01
CA GLY A 608 -1.09 12.99 -3.77
C GLY A 608 -1.72 11.76 -3.12
N TRP A 609 -2.16 10.76 -3.90
CA TRP A 609 -2.71 9.49 -3.39
C TRP A 609 -1.65 8.56 -2.80
N LYS A 610 -0.36 8.89 -2.91
CA LYS A 610 0.71 8.12 -2.27
C LYS A 610 1.14 8.68 -0.93
N THR A 611 0.76 9.92 -0.63
CA THR A 611 0.92 10.46 0.71
C THR A 611 0.18 9.58 1.72
N ASN A 612 0.54 9.66 3.00
CA ASN A 612 -0.09 8.86 4.03
C ASN A 612 -1.63 9.03 4.04
N ILE A 613 -2.11 10.27 3.98
CA ILE A 613 -3.56 10.57 3.93
C ILE A 613 -4.15 10.18 2.58
N GLY A 614 -3.47 10.50 1.48
CA GLY A 614 -3.96 10.17 0.15
C GLY A 614 -4.06 8.67 -0.12
N ARG A 615 -3.20 7.84 0.48
CA ARG A 615 -3.30 6.38 0.40
C ARG A 615 -4.54 5.88 1.10
N PHE A 616 -4.83 6.44 2.27
CA PHE A 616 -6.03 6.11 3.03
C PHE A 616 -7.30 6.51 2.25
N LEU A 617 -7.35 7.72 1.71
CA LEU A 617 -8.50 8.22 0.93
C LEU A 617 -8.64 7.55 -0.44
N GLY A 618 -7.51 7.30 -1.11
CA GLY A 618 -7.41 6.65 -2.42
C GLY A 618 -7.51 5.12 -2.34
N GLN A 619 -7.58 4.54 -1.14
CA GLN A 619 -7.67 3.10 -0.95
C GLN A 619 -8.92 2.58 -1.66
N PHE A 620 -8.76 1.57 -2.52
CA PHE A 620 -9.79 1.02 -3.42
C PHE A 620 -10.25 1.91 -4.58
N LYS A 621 -9.86 3.19 -4.61
CA LYS A 621 -10.21 4.10 -5.71
C LYS A 621 -9.25 3.98 -6.89
N SER A 622 -8.04 3.45 -6.69
CA SER A 622 -7.06 3.22 -7.76
C SER A 622 -7.60 2.31 -8.87
N PHE A 623 -8.33 1.26 -8.49
CA PHE A 623 -9.03 0.39 -9.44
C PHE A 623 -10.08 1.15 -10.25
N SER A 624 -10.95 1.92 -9.57
CA SER A 624 -11.97 2.72 -10.26
C SER A 624 -11.34 3.74 -11.20
N PHE A 625 -10.27 4.42 -10.76
CA PHE A 625 -9.52 5.37 -11.59
C PHE A 625 -8.97 4.71 -12.85
N LYS A 626 -8.36 3.53 -12.73
CA LYS A 626 -7.85 2.76 -13.87
C LYS A 626 -8.95 2.20 -14.76
N GLN A 627 -10.09 1.81 -14.20
CA GLN A 627 -11.27 1.45 -14.98
C GLN A 627 -11.80 2.67 -15.76
N SER A 628 -11.78 3.89 -15.19
CA SER A 628 -12.16 5.12 -15.91
C SER A 628 -11.22 5.39 -17.08
N GLU A 629 -9.91 5.31 -16.83
CA GLU A 629 -8.89 5.48 -17.86
C GLU A 629 -9.06 4.45 -18.98
N PHE A 630 -9.31 3.19 -18.61
CA PHE A 630 -9.61 2.12 -19.56
C PHE A 630 -10.86 2.40 -20.38
N VAL A 631 -11.99 2.76 -19.76
CA VAL A 631 -13.22 3.07 -20.50
C VAL A 631 -12.98 4.27 -21.42
N ARG A 632 -12.32 5.33 -20.94
CA ARG A 632 -11.99 6.50 -21.77
C ARG A 632 -11.12 6.13 -22.97
N ASP A 633 -10.05 5.37 -22.76
CA ASP A 633 -9.01 5.15 -23.78
C ASP A 633 -9.31 3.94 -24.67
N ALA A 634 -9.78 2.84 -24.10
CA ALA A 634 -10.08 1.61 -24.82
C ALA A 634 -11.46 1.60 -25.48
N VAL A 635 -12.42 2.36 -24.93
CA VAL A 635 -13.82 2.31 -25.37
C VAL A 635 -14.24 3.62 -26.02
N LEU A 636 -14.26 4.72 -25.28
CA LEU A 636 -14.80 5.99 -25.76
C LEU A 636 -13.90 6.61 -26.84
N THR A 637 -12.58 6.60 -26.65
CA THR A 637 -11.63 7.14 -27.64
C THR A 637 -11.66 6.33 -28.93
N GLU A 638 -11.70 5.00 -28.86
CA GLU A 638 -11.85 4.16 -30.06
C GLU A 638 -13.19 4.41 -30.76
N ALA A 639 -14.28 4.57 -30.03
CA ALA A 639 -15.60 4.84 -30.59
C ALA A 639 -15.68 6.23 -31.24
N PHE A 640 -15.36 7.29 -30.50
CA PHE A 640 -15.60 8.66 -30.93
C PHE A 640 -14.47 9.26 -31.76
N LYS A 641 -13.20 8.98 -31.45
CA LYS A 641 -12.07 9.54 -32.20
C LYS A 641 -11.65 8.68 -33.40
N HIS A 642 -11.91 7.38 -33.34
CA HIS A 642 -11.47 6.43 -34.37
C HIS A 642 -12.61 5.72 -35.11
N GLY A 643 -13.87 6.03 -34.78
CA GLY A 643 -15.05 5.44 -35.42
C GLY A 643 -15.21 3.94 -35.16
N ASN A 644 -14.46 3.36 -34.21
CA ASN A 644 -14.48 1.94 -33.90
C ASN A 644 -15.34 1.67 -32.65
N PHE A 645 -16.64 1.48 -32.86
CA PHE A 645 -17.60 1.19 -31.78
C PHE A 645 -17.49 -0.24 -31.22
N THR A 646 -16.66 -1.10 -31.81
CA THR A 646 -16.57 -2.51 -31.44
C THR A 646 -16.23 -2.74 -29.96
N PRO A 647 -15.26 -2.04 -29.33
CA PRO A 647 -14.99 -2.19 -27.90
C PRO A 647 -16.20 -1.79 -27.04
N MET A 648 -16.93 -0.73 -27.41
CA MET A 648 -18.13 -0.29 -26.68
C MET A 648 -19.23 -1.33 -26.72
N LEU A 649 -19.54 -1.87 -27.91
CA LEU A 649 -20.53 -2.93 -28.08
C LEU A 649 -20.16 -4.17 -27.27
N ARG A 650 -18.88 -4.57 -27.27
CA ARG A 650 -18.41 -5.71 -26.44
C ARG A 650 -18.54 -5.43 -24.94
N LEU A 651 -18.20 -4.22 -24.49
CA LEU A 651 -18.33 -3.86 -23.08
C LEU A 651 -19.78 -3.93 -22.63
N VAL A 652 -20.72 -3.43 -23.43
CA VAL A 652 -22.16 -3.50 -23.11
C VAL A 652 -22.64 -4.95 -23.13
N ALA A 653 -22.34 -5.69 -24.21
CA ALA A 653 -22.80 -7.07 -24.39
C ALA A 653 -22.25 -8.05 -23.33
N LEU A 654 -21.02 -7.85 -22.86
CA LEU A 654 -20.40 -8.72 -21.85
C LEU A 654 -20.57 -8.18 -20.43
N GLY A 655 -20.49 -6.86 -20.25
CA GLY A 655 -20.52 -6.21 -18.95
C GLY A 655 -21.86 -6.38 -18.24
N VAL A 656 -22.99 -6.24 -18.94
CA VAL A 656 -24.33 -6.36 -18.33
C VAL A 656 -24.59 -7.77 -17.80
N PRO A 657 -24.43 -8.86 -18.58
CA PRO A 657 -24.73 -10.20 -18.10
C PRO A 657 -23.76 -10.69 -17.02
N VAL A 658 -22.46 -10.40 -17.18
CA VAL A 658 -21.44 -10.78 -16.20
C VAL A 658 -21.67 -10.08 -14.87
N SER A 659 -22.08 -8.82 -14.92
CA SER A 659 -22.40 -8.08 -13.71
C SER A 659 -23.64 -8.59 -12.99
N PHE A 660 -24.67 -8.96 -13.75
CA PHE A 660 -25.85 -9.64 -13.20
C PHE A 660 -25.44 -10.92 -12.47
N LEU A 661 -24.68 -11.80 -13.13
CA LEU A 661 -24.20 -13.05 -12.53
C LEU A 661 -23.37 -12.81 -11.27
N ALA A 662 -22.44 -11.85 -11.31
CA ALA A 662 -21.60 -11.51 -10.16
C ALA A 662 -22.43 -10.95 -8.98
N GLN A 663 -23.44 -10.12 -9.26
CA GLN A 663 -24.35 -9.62 -8.24
C GLN A 663 -25.23 -10.73 -7.66
N SER A 664 -25.75 -11.64 -8.48
CA SER A 664 -26.53 -12.79 -7.99
C SER A 664 -25.69 -13.73 -7.13
N VAL A 665 -24.44 -14.00 -7.51
CA VAL A 665 -23.49 -14.77 -6.69
C VAL A 665 -23.21 -14.04 -5.37
N ARG A 666 -23.00 -12.71 -5.41
CA ARG A 666 -22.79 -11.89 -4.21
C ARG A 666 -24.01 -11.92 -3.29
N ASN A 667 -25.21 -11.75 -3.83
CA ASN A 667 -26.48 -11.78 -3.09
C ASN A 667 -26.65 -13.14 -2.40
N LYS A 668 -26.41 -14.23 -3.15
CA LYS A 668 -26.48 -15.61 -2.62
C LYS A 668 -25.46 -15.88 -1.52
N LEU A 669 -24.22 -15.41 -1.67
CA LEU A 669 -23.17 -15.58 -0.66
C LEU A 669 -23.38 -14.70 0.58
N THR A 670 -24.02 -13.54 0.42
CA THR A 670 -24.34 -12.62 1.54
C THR A 670 -25.69 -12.90 2.20
N GLY A 671 -26.45 -13.89 1.71
CA GLY A 671 -27.79 -14.20 2.22
C GLY A 671 -28.80 -13.07 2.00
N ARG A 672 -28.58 -12.19 1.03
CA ARG A 672 -29.55 -11.17 0.64
C ARG A 672 -30.56 -11.81 -0.32
N GLU A 673 -31.79 -12.00 0.14
CA GLU A 673 -32.90 -12.36 -0.74
C GLU A 673 -33.16 -11.20 -1.71
N GLU A 674 -33.25 -11.50 -3.00
CA GLU A 674 -33.68 -10.51 -3.98
C GLU A 674 -35.14 -10.19 -3.69
N SER A 675 -35.42 -8.97 -3.22
CA SER A 675 -36.78 -8.48 -3.08
C SER A 675 -37.47 -8.61 -4.44
N SER A 676 -38.50 -9.45 -4.52
CA SER A 676 -39.24 -9.81 -5.73
C SER A 676 -40.07 -8.66 -6.33
N GLU A 677 -39.82 -7.40 -5.94
CA GLU A 677 -40.51 -6.24 -6.49
C GLU A 677 -40.13 -6.01 -7.97
N THR A 678 -41.09 -6.47 -8.78
CA THR A 678 -41.48 -6.17 -10.17
C THR A 678 -40.37 -5.99 -11.21
N ALA A 679 -40.44 -6.86 -12.23
CA ALA A 679 -39.58 -6.98 -13.40
C ALA A 679 -39.71 -5.83 -14.43
N GLY A 680 -39.81 -4.59 -13.98
CA GLY A 680 -39.70 -3.41 -14.84
C GLY A 680 -38.23 -3.02 -15.10
N LEU A 681 -37.93 -2.59 -16.33
CA LEU A 681 -36.65 -2.01 -16.75
C LEU A 681 -36.42 -0.64 -16.07
N ASP A 682 -36.09 -0.64 -14.77
CA ASP A 682 -35.69 0.57 -14.04
C ASP A 682 -34.21 0.88 -14.30
N VAL A 683 -33.90 2.12 -14.69
CA VAL A 683 -32.53 2.65 -14.85
C VAL A 683 -31.70 2.48 -13.57
N ARG A 684 -32.34 2.44 -12.39
CA ARG A 684 -31.70 2.16 -11.09
C ARG A 684 -31.33 0.68 -10.91
N LYS A 685 -32.00 -0.25 -11.60
CA LYS A 685 -31.57 -1.66 -11.69
C LYS A 685 -30.37 -1.78 -12.62
N TRP A 686 -30.38 -1.07 -13.77
CA TRP A 686 -29.20 -0.94 -14.63
C TRP A 686 -27.98 -0.37 -13.90
N ASP A 687 -28.16 0.60 -13.00
CA ASP A 687 -27.11 1.10 -12.10
C ASP A 687 -26.53 0.01 -11.20
N LYS A 688 -27.40 -0.74 -10.50
CA LYS A 688 -26.96 -1.88 -9.67
C LYS A 688 -26.24 -2.94 -10.49
N TYR A 689 -26.64 -3.16 -11.74
CA TYR A 689 -26.00 -4.13 -12.62
C TYR A 689 -24.67 -3.60 -13.12
N LEU A 690 -24.58 -2.45 -13.76
CA LEU A 690 -23.32 -1.97 -14.33
C LEU A 690 -22.26 -1.55 -13.30
N LYS A 691 -22.62 -1.29 -12.03
CA LYS A 691 -21.66 -1.04 -10.93
C LYS A 691 -20.63 -2.16 -10.70
N VAL A 692 -20.91 -3.40 -11.11
CA VAL A 692 -19.95 -4.51 -10.99
C VAL A 692 -18.92 -4.51 -12.14
N ALA A 693 -19.20 -3.87 -13.27
CA ALA A 693 -18.24 -3.57 -14.33
C ALA A 693 -17.41 -2.29 -14.04
N GLY A 694 -17.52 -1.75 -12.82
CA GLY A 694 -17.00 -0.45 -12.41
C GLY A 694 -18.11 0.60 -12.34
N THR A 695 -17.98 1.60 -11.46
CA THR A 695 -19.05 2.59 -11.21
C THR A 695 -19.37 3.50 -12.42
N ILE A 696 -18.51 3.54 -13.45
CA ILE A 696 -18.45 4.64 -14.43
C ILE A 696 -19.44 4.54 -15.62
N PRO A 697 -19.72 3.38 -16.24
CA PRO A 697 -20.60 3.33 -17.41
C PRO A 697 -22.02 3.83 -17.12
N THR A 698 -22.53 3.56 -15.90
CA THR A 698 -23.82 4.10 -15.45
C THR A 698 -23.71 5.48 -14.85
N ASP A 699 -22.61 5.80 -14.18
CA ASP A 699 -22.38 7.15 -13.69
C ASP A 699 -22.43 8.17 -14.83
N LEU A 700 -21.90 7.96 -16.04
CA LEU A 700 -22.02 8.99 -17.09
C LEU A 700 -23.46 9.25 -17.56
N VAL A 701 -24.28 8.20 -17.74
CA VAL A 701 -25.68 8.33 -18.19
C VAL A 701 -26.57 8.83 -17.05
N ILE A 702 -26.35 8.32 -15.83
CA ILE A 702 -27.09 8.71 -14.64
C ILE A 702 -26.66 10.08 -14.16
N GLN A 703 -25.37 10.38 -14.08
CA GLN A 703 -24.86 11.70 -13.73
C GLN A 703 -25.21 12.72 -14.81
N GLY A 704 -25.31 12.37 -16.09
CA GLY A 704 -25.89 13.24 -17.12
C GLY A 704 -27.34 13.61 -16.80
N LYS A 705 -28.17 12.63 -16.45
CA LYS A 705 -29.55 12.86 -15.98
C LYS A 705 -29.60 13.60 -14.63
N PHE A 706 -28.71 13.28 -13.70
CA PHE A 706 -28.66 13.84 -12.35
C PHE A 706 -28.10 15.27 -12.34
N LEU A 707 -27.20 15.60 -13.28
CA LEU A 707 -26.74 16.94 -13.61
C LEU A 707 -27.89 17.74 -14.19
N TYR A 708 -28.58 17.19 -15.18
CA TYR A 708 -29.77 17.82 -15.76
C TYR A 708 -30.82 18.12 -14.67
N ASP A 709 -31.14 17.13 -13.83
CA ASP A 709 -32.08 17.28 -12.71
C ASP A 709 -31.56 18.27 -11.64
N THR A 710 -30.25 18.33 -11.38
CA THR A 710 -29.64 19.25 -10.39
C THR A 710 -29.54 20.68 -10.91
N TYR A 711 -29.21 20.86 -12.20
CA TYR A 711 -29.07 22.17 -12.83
C TYR A 711 -30.44 22.84 -12.98
N ASN A 712 -31.46 22.05 -13.34
CA ASN A 712 -32.86 22.47 -13.42
C ASN A 712 -33.56 22.55 -12.06
N ASN A 713 -32.94 22.07 -10.97
CA ASN A 713 -33.46 22.27 -9.62
C ASN A 713 -33.16 23.70 -9.15
N GLN A 714 -34.18 24.54 -9.13
CA GLN A 714 -34.11 25.94 -8.67
C GLN A 714 -33.66 26.08 -7.20
N TYR A 715 -33.77 25.02 -6.38
CA TYR A 715 -33.40 25.03 -4.97
C TYR A 715 -32.00 24.46 -4.67
N ALA A 716 -31.22 24.08 -5.69
CA ALA A 716 -29.85 23.65 -5.48
C ALA A 716 -28.92 24.87 -5.40
N SER A 717 -28.15 25.01 -4.32
CA SER A 717 -27.20 26.12 -4.16
C SER A 717 -26.14 26.12 -5.27
N PRO A 718 -25.55 27.29 -5.61
CA PRO A 718 -24.46 27.35 -6.57
C PRO A 718 -23.28 26.43 -6.21
N LEU A 719 -22.97 26.27 -4.92
CA LEU A 719 -21.92 25.36 -4.44
C LEU A 719 -22.29 23.89 -4.69
N LYS A 720 -23.57 23.51 -4.50
CA LYS A 720 -24.09 22.17 -4.76
C LYS A 720 -24.20 21.85 -6.25
N LYS A 721 -24.58 22.84 -7.07
CA LYS A 721 -24.55 22.74 -8.54
C LYS A 721 -23.12 22.58 -9.05
N THR A 722 -22.18 23.38 -8.53
CA THR A 722 -20.75 23.33 -8.88
C THR A 722 -20.10 22.03 -8.42
N GLY A 723 -20.30 21.63 -7.17
CA GLY A 723 -19.74 20.42 -6.58
C GLY A 723 -20.25 19.13 -7.24
N ARG A 724 -21.52 19.08 -7.65
CA ARG A 724 -22.10 17.95 -8.41
C ARG A 724 -21.67 17.94 -9.87
N THR A 725 -21.46 19.11 -10.46
CA THR A 725 -20.91 19.21 -11.82
C THR A 725 -19.47 18.73 -11.84
N LEU A 726 -18.63 19.23 -10.93
CA LEU A 726 -17.27 18.72 -10.80
C LEU A 726 -17.25 17.23 -10.45
N SER A 727 -18.04 16.74 -9.49
CA SER A 727 -18.03 15.31 -9.13
C SER A 727 -18.43 14.36 -10.26
N THR A 728 -19.24 14.84 -11.21
CA THR A 728 -19.59 14.10 -12.44
C THR A 728 -18.41 13.99 -13.39
N PHE A 729 -17.60 15.05 -13.53
CA PHE A 729 -16.45 15.05 -14.43
C PHE A 729 -15.14 14.56 -13.79
N THR A 730 -15.03 14.58 -12.46
CA THR A 730 -13.79 14.26 -11.72
C THR A 730 -13.92 13.06 -10.78
N GLY A 731 -15.11 12.45 -10.68
CA GLY A 731 -15.40 11.33 -9.80
C GLY A 731 -15.81 11.71 -8.37
N PRO A 732 -16.20 10.72 -7.54
CA PRO A 732 -16.86 10.92 -6.25
C PRO A 732 -16.04 11.67 -5.19
N SER A 733 -14.74 11.83 -5.35
CA SER A 733 -13.85 12.54 -4.41
C SER A 733 -14.11 14.05 -4.33
N VAL A 734 -14.51 14.67 -5.44
CA VAL A 734 -14.97 16.08 -5.40
C VAL A 734 -16.37 16.15 -4.83
N GLY A 735 -17.20 15.12 -5.05
CA GLY A 735 -18.49 14.98 -4.36
C GLY A 735 -18.35 14.82 -2.84
N GLU A 736 -17.28 14.19 -2.36
CA GLU A 736 -16.96 14.03 -0.93
C GLU A 736 -16.38 15.33 -0.31
N ALA A 737 -15.49 16.05 -1.02
CA ALA A 737 -14.99 17.35 -0.56
C ALA A 737 -16.09 18.42 -0.56
N PHE A 738 -16.95 18.43 -1.58
CA PHE A 738 -18.12 19.30 -1.63
C PHE A 738 -19.26 18.81 -0.73
N SER A 739 -19.34 17.54 -0.33
CA SER A 739 -20.32 17.10 0.68
C SER A 739 -19.89 17.49 2.09
N ILE A 740 -18.59 17.61 2.37
CA ILE A 740 -18.07 18.26 3.58
C ILE A 740 -18.44 19.75 3.56
N ALA A 741 -18.20 20.44 2.46
CA ALA A 741 -18.55 21.85 2.32
C ALA A 741 -20.08 22.09 2.35
N ASP A 742 -20.89 21.29 1.64
CA ASP A 742 -22.37 21.30 1.65
C ASP A 742 -22.90 20.94 3.05
N ALA A 743 -22.25 20.04 3.79
CA ALA A 743 -22.63 19.73 5.17
C ALA A 743 -22.38 20.92 6.11
N LEU A 744 -21.27 21.65 5.97
CA LEU A 744 -20.96 22.84 6.75
C LEU A 744 -21.82 24.05 6.36
N GLU A 745 -22.06 24.26 5.06
CA GLU A 745 -22.97 25.29 4.54
C GLU A 745 -24.43 24.99 4.95
N SER A 746 -24.85 23.73 4.89
CA SER A 746 -26.17 23.31 5.36
C SER A 746 -26.36 23.54 6.86
N ALA A 747 -25.29 23.49 7.66
CA ALA A 747 -25.35 23.81 9.08
C ALA A 747 -25.60 25.30 9.33
N GLY A 748 -24.93 26.18 8.58
CA GLY A 748 -25.23 27.62 8.60
C GLY A 748 -26.69 27.90 8.23
N SER A 749 -27.16 27.36 7.10
CA SER A 749 -28.53 27.58 6.63
C SER A 749 -29.61 26.95 7.54
N THR A 750 -29.32 25.82 8.19
CA THR A 750 -30.25 25.16 9.12
C THR A 750 -30.29 25.90 10.44
N SER A 751 -29.15 26.41 10.94
CA SER A 751 -29.11 27.30 12.10
C SER A 751 -29.89 28.59 11.88
N GLU A 752 -29.80 29.17 10.67
CA GLU A 752 -30.54 30.37 10.31
C GLU A 752 -32.05 30.10 10.19
N LYS A 753 -32.44 28.96 9.58
CA LYS A 753 -33.84 28.50 9.53
C LYS A 753 -34.40 28.18 10.90
N ASN A 754 -33.62 27.56 11.78
CA ASN A 754 -34.01 27.30 13.16
C ASN A 754 -34.33 28.59 13.91
N ARG A 755 -33.48 29.62 13.72
CA ARG A 755 -33.70 30.95 14.28
C ARG A 755 -34.95 31.62 13.70
N LEU A 756 -35.15 31.54 12.39
CA LEU A 756 -36.27 32.21 11.70
C LEU A 756 -37.64 31.53 11.94
N TYR A 757 -37.66 30.20 12.06
CA TYR A 757 -38.88 29.41 12.18
C TYR A 757 -39.08 28.78 13.57
N ASN A 758 -38.26 29.18 14.55
CA ASN A 758 -38.29 28.68 15.93
C ASN A 758 -38.26 27.14 16.00
N ARG A 759 -37.39 26.51 15.19
CA ARG A 759 -37.21 25.05 15.12
C ARG A 759 -35.92 24.63 15.82
N GLU A 760 -35.92 23.44 16.43
CA GLU A 760 -34.76 22.85 17.09
C GLU A 760 -34.10 21.75 16.24
N ASP A 761 -34.05 21.89 14.92
CA ASP A 761 -33.39 20.89 14.07
C ASP A 761 -31.88 20.87 14.34
N ASP A 762 -31.23 19.71 14.41
CA ASP A 762 -29.77 19.67 14.62
C ASP A 762 -29.05 20.23 13.38
N ALA A 763 -28.59 21.47 13.47
CA ALA A 763 -27.91 22.17 12.38
C ALA A 763 -26.70 21.39 11.87
N PHE A 764 -26.03 20.62 12.73
CA PHE A 764 -24.84 19.86 12.36
C PHE A 764 -25.14 18.42 11.96
N LEU A 765 -26.41 18.01 11.84
CA LEU A 765 -26.78 16.61 11.58
C LEU A 765 -26.11 16.05 10.30
N SER A 766 -26.06 16.84 9.23
CA SER A 766 -25.39 16.45 7.98
C SER A 766 -23.89 16.22 8.19
N ALA A 767 -23.22 17.07 8.98
CA ALA A 767 -21.80 16.96 9.31
C ALA A 767 -21.52 15.79 10.28
N LYS A 768 -22.37 15.60 11.29
CA LYS A 768 -22.30 14.49 12.25
C LYS A 768 -22.47 13.13 11.56
N ARG A 769 -23.40 13.03 10.60
CA ARG A 769 -23.59 11.82 9.78
C ARG A 769 -22.42 11.52 8.86
N LEU A 770 -21.82 12.56 8.31
CA LEU A 770 -20.65 12.46 7.47
C LEU A 770 -19.44 12.01 8.30
N ALA A 771 -19.19 12.62 9.47
CA ALA A 771 -18.17 12.22 10.43
C ALA A 771 -18.37 10.78 10.94
N ALA A 772 -19.59 10.39 11.29
CA ALA A 772 -19.93 9.03 11.70
C ALA A 772 -19.69 7.98 10.60
N GLY A 773 -19.81 8.38 9.33
CA GLY A 773 -19.42 7.55 8.18
C GLY A 773 -17.91 7.33 8.05
N TYR A 774 -17.08 8.14 8.72
CA TYR A 774 -15.62 7.99 8.78
C TYR A 774 -15.14 7.24 10.04
N VAL A 775 -16.01 7.00 11.02
CA VAL A 775 -15.69 6.19 12.21
C VAL A 775 -15.67 4.70 11.83
N PRO A 776 -14.55 3.98 12.03
CA PRO A 776 -14.45 2.57 11.66
C PRO A 776 -15.51 1.70 12.35
N GLY A 777 -16.17 0.81 11.58
CA GLY A 777 -17.17 -0.14 12.10
C GLY A 777 -18.63 0.35 12.10
N VAL A 778 -18.86 1.64 11.86
CA VAL A 778 -20.21 2.21 11.76
C VAL A 778 -20.76 1.95 10.36
N GLY A 779 -21.45 0.82 10.18
CA GLY A 779 -22.20 0.55 8.94
C GLY A 779 -23.31 1.58 8.69
N GLU A 780 -23.83 1.67 7.46
CA GLU A 780 -24.93 2.60 7.12
C GLU A 780 -26.14 2.46 8.06
N TYR A 781 -26.37 1.26 8.58
CA TYR A 781 -27.41 0.98 9.56
C TYR A 781 -27.21 1.76 10.88
N ILE A 782 -26.00 1.72 11.45
CA ILE A 782 -25.67 2.44 12.70
C ILE A 782 -25.67 3.95 12.44
N LYS A 783 -25.14 4.41 11.29
CA LYS A 783 -25.17 5.81 10.85
C LYS A 783 -26.60 6.36 10.80
N ASN A 784 -27.55 5.58 10.29
CA ASN A 784 -28.95 6.00 10.15
C ASN A 784 -29.73 5.93 11.47
N LYS A 785 -29.30 5.07 12.41
CA LYS A 785 -29.91 4.94 13.73
C LYS A 785 -29.39 5.97 14.74
N ALA A 786 -28.09 6.26 14.73
CA ALA A 786 -27.47 7.26 15.62
C ALA A 786 -27.81 8.70 15.23
N PHE A 787 -28.10 8.93 13.96
CA PHE A 787 -28.39 10.26 13.42
C PHE A 787 -29.56 10.18 12.42
N PRO A 788 -30.80 9.93 12.87
CA PRO A 788 -31.95 9.78 11.97
C PRO A 788 -32.23 11.08 11.19
N PHE A 789 -32.77 10.98 9.98
CA PHE A 789 -33.20 12.20 9.26
C PHE A 789 -34.41 12.80 9.99
N PRO A 790 -34.51 14.14 10.12
CA PRO A 790 -35.73 14.76 10.61
C PRO A 790 -36.86 14.37 9.65
N LYS A 791 -37.96 13.86 10.22
CA LYS A 791 -39.16 13.55 9.44
C LYS A 791 -39.64 14.86 8.82
N ARG A 792 -39.52 15.02 7.49
CA ARG A 792 -40.12 16.17 6.80
C ARG A 792 -41.63 16.06 6.96
N TYR A 793 -42.20 16.86 7.86
CA TYR A 793 -43.60 17.21 7.80
C TYR A 793 -43.80 18.08 6.55
N THR A 794 -44.30 17.47 5.48
CA THR A 794 -44.86 18.21 4.35
C THR A 794 -46.21 18.74 4.80
N GLU A 795 -46.38 20.05 4.93
CA GLU A 795 -47.65 20.69 5.37
C GLU A 795 -48.87 20.33 4.49
N GLY A 796 -48.67 19.83 3.26
CA GLY A 796 -49.73 19.23 2.45
C GLY A 796 -50.27 17.88 2.97
N THR A 797 -49.55 17.22 3.87
CA THR A 797 -50.02 15.99 4.52
C THR A 797 -50.92 16.27 5.70
N GLU A 798 -50.96 17.49 6.26
CA GLU A 798 -51.84 17.77 7.39
C GLU A 798 -53.26 18.12 6.92
N SER A 799 -53.44 18.77 5.77
CA SER A 799 -54.77 18.92 5.17
C SER A 799 -55.25 17.60 4.58
N ALA A 800 -54.40 16.85 3.88
CA ALA A 800 -54.73 15.51 3.40
C ALA A 800 -54.95 14.52 4.55
N ALA A 801 -54.21 14.61 5.66
CA ALA A 801 -54.45 13.77 6.84
C ALA A 801 -55.64 14.26 7.66
N LYS A 802 -56.01 15.54 7.65
CA LYS A 802 -57.27 16.02 8.25
C LYS A 802 -58.48 15.59 7.41
N GLU A 803 -58.37 15.66 6.08
CA GLU A 803 -59.40 15.20 5.15
C GLU A 803 -59.53 13.67 5.14
N ILE A 804 -58.41 12.94 5.16
CA ILE A 804 -58.37 11.49 5.36
C ILE A 804 -58.78 11.13 6.79
N ALA A 805 -58.43 11.88 7.84
CA ALA A 805 -58.89 11.60 9.20
C ALA A 805 -60.38 11.92 9.38
N GLN A 806 -60.93 12.87 8.63
CA GLN A 806 -62.36 13.22 8.63
C GLN A 806 -63.15 12.21 7.80
N GLN A 807 -62.63 11.75 6.66
CA GLN A 807 -63.16 10.62 5.90
C GLN A 807 -63.04 9.31 6.67
N ILE A 808 -61.96 9.08 7.42
CA ILE A 808 -61.79 7.93 8.33
C ILE A 808 -62.71 8.06 9.55
N LYS A 809 -62.97 9.26 10.09
CA LYS A 809 -63.96 9.48 11.15
C LYS A 809 -65.39 9.20 10.66
N GLU A 810 -65.70 9.59 9.43
CA GLU A 810 -66.99 9.35 8.78
C GLU A 810 -67.15 7.86 8.40
N LEU A 811 -66.10 7.21 7.87
CA LEU A 811 -66.06 5.77 7.58
C LEU A 811 -66.04 4.89 8.85
N ASN A 812 -65.57 5.43 9.99
CA ASN A 812 -65.56 4.74 11.28
C ASN A 812 -66.75 5.06 12.20
N LYS A 813 -67.72 5.89 11.77
CA LYS A 813 -69.00 6.08 12.50
C LYS A 813 -69.86 4.80 12.56
N GLY A 814 -69.42 3.68 11.97
CA GLY A 814 -70.12 2.39 11.99
C GLY A 814 -69.31 1.17 12.41
N LYS A 815 -68.04 1.28 12.82
CA LYS A 815 -67.26 0.11 13.28
C LYS A 815 -66.57 0.41 14.60
N SER A 816 -67.13 -0.15 15.68
CA SER A 816 -66.56 -0.04 17.01
C SER A 816 -65.15 -0.62 17.04
N VAL A 817 -64.20 0.13 17.56
CA VAL A 817 -62.88 -0.33 18.03
C VAL A 817 -63.10 -1.25 19.26
N LYS A 818 -63.72 -2.41 19.07
CA LYS A 818 -63.95 -3.44 20.10
C LYS A 818 -63.17 -4.73 19.90
N ASP A 819 -62.51 -4.92 18.74
CA ASP A 819 -61.94 -6.23 18.39
C ASP A 819 -60.42 -6.29 18.25
N SER A 820 -59.68 -5.22 18.59
CA SER A 820 -58.23 -5.35 18.71
C SER A 820 -57.91 -6.22 19.93
N PRO A 821 -57.24 -7.38 19.77
CA PRO A 821 -57.03 -8.32 20.86
C PRO A 821 -55.99 -7.85 21.88
N ILE A 822 -55.34 -6.71 21.61
CA ILE A 822 -54.43 -5.99 22.51
C ILE A 822 -54.95 -4.55 22.64
N ALA A 823 -55.12 -4.07 23.86
CA ALA A 823 -55.55 -2.71 24.18
C ALA A 823 -54.63 -2.11 25.25
N GLN A 824 -54.21 -0.86 25.08
CA GLN A 824 -53.42 -0.15 26.09
C GLN A 824 -54.36 0.35 27.22
N THR A 825 -53.98 0.10 28.46
CA THR A 825 -54.70 0.57 29.65
C THR A 825 -54.23 1.96 30.08
N ASN A 826 -55.00 2.62 30.93
CA ASN A 826 -54.71 3.99 31.40
C ASN A 826 -53.39 4.09 32.20
N ASP A 827 -52.89 2.98 32.75
CA ASP A 827 -51.59 2.88 33.43
C ASP A 827 -50.42 2.60 32.46
N GLY A 828 -50.66 2.66 31.14
CA GLY A 828 -49.64 2.48 30.10
C GLY A 828 -49.34 1.03 29.73
N LYS A 829 -49.90 0.04 30.45
CA LYS A 829 -49.74 -1.39 30.13
C LYS A 829 -50.58 -1.81 28.94
N TYR A 830 -50.28 -2.98 28.38
CA TYR A 830 -51.00 -3.58 27.26
C TYR A 830 -51.77 -4.80 27.75
N MET A 831 -53.08 -4.68 27.80
CA MET A 831 -54.00 -5.77 28.09
C MET A 831 -54.19 -6.63 26.84
N TYR A 832 -54.12 -7.96 26.97
CA TYR A 832 -54.41 -8.90 25.90
C TYR A 832 -55.22 -10.09 26.40
N ARG A 833 -55.93 -10.78 25.51
CA ARG A 833 -56.77 -11.94 25.89
C ARG A 833 -56.11 -13.27 25.52
N ILE A 834 -56.05 -14.17 26.49
CA ILE A 834 -55.73 -15.60 26.32
C ILE A 834 -56.98 -16.40 26.71
N GLY A 835 -57.71 -16.91 25.72
CA GLY A 835 -59.03 -17.51 25.94
C GLY A 835 -59.99 -16.47 26.55
N ASN A 836 -60.60 -16.79 27.70
CA ASN A 836 -61.50 -15.89 28.43
C ASN A 836 -60.77 -15.03 29.49
N LYS A 837 -59.46 -15.22 29.69
CA LYS A 837 -58.68 -14.50 30.71
C LYS A 837 -58.01 -13.26 30.10
N ARG A 838 -58.03 -12.15 30.83
CA ARG A 838 -57.28 -10.93 30.51
C ARG A 838 -55.91 -11.02 31.19
N GLU A 839 -54.86 -10.77 30.42
CA GLU A 839 -53.48 -10.69 30.88
C GLU A 839 -52.94 -9.29 30.53
N TYR A 840 -51.88 -8.85 31.20
CA TYR A 840 -51.28 -7.54 31.00
C TYR A 840 -49.77 -7.68 30.75
N ALA A 841 -49.21 -6.81 29.92
CA ALA A 841 -47.78 -6.73 29.67
C ALA A 841 -47.31 -5.27 29.62
N ASP A 842 -46.06 -5.02 29.99
CA ASP A 842 -45.54 -3.64 30.04
C ASP A 842 -45.23 -3.08 28.64
N THR A 843 -45.09 -3.95 27.63
CA THR A 843 -44.85 -3.55 26.24
C THR A 843 -45.80 -4.25 25.27
N PHE A 844 -46.03 -3.62 24.12
CA PHE A 844 -46.86 -4.17 23.07
C PHE A 844 -46.30 -5.51 22.55
N GLU A 845 -44.97 -5.59 22.39
CA GLU A 845 -44.28 -6.79 21.94
C GLU A 845 -44.44 -7.95 22.94
N ALA A 846 -44.45 -7.66 24.24
CA ALA A 846 -44.68 -8.66 25.27
C ALA A 846 -46.13 -9.17 25.26
N ALA A 847 -47.11 -8.28 25.01
CA ALA A 847 -48.51 -8.67 24.81
C ALA A 847 -48.69 -9.54 23.56
N GLU A 848 -48.08 -9.16 22.43
CA GLU A 848 -48.08 -9.97 21.21
C GLU A 848 -47.42 -11.33 21.41
N LEU A 849 -46.29 -11.39 22.12
CA LEU A 849 -45.60 -12.64 22.43
C LEU A 849 -46.46 -13.54 23.34
N GLY A 850 -47.18 -12.95 24.30
CA GLY A 850 -48.14 -13.66 25.14
C GLY A 850 -49.26 -14.30 24.32
N MET A 851 -49.87 -13.55 23.40
CA MET A 851 -50.86 -14.09 22.46
C MET A 851 -50.28 -15.17 21.55
N ALA A 852 -49.06 -14.97 21.04
CA ALA A 852 -48.39 -15.94 20.17
C ALA A 852 -48.11 -17.25 20.92
N LYS A 853 -47.73 -17.20 22.21
CA LYS A 853 -47.57 -18.39 23.06
C LYS A 853 -48.88 -19.18 23.20
N ASP A 854 -50.00 -18.50 23.42
CA ASP A 854 -51.31 -19.17 23.51
C ASP A 854 -51.72 -19.81 22.17
N ARG A 855 -51.61 -19.07 21.07
CA ARG A 855 -51.86 -19.61 19.71
C ARG A 855 -50.96 -20.81 19.41
N PHE A 856 -49.69 -20.71 19.78
CA PHE A 856 -48.73 -21.79 19.62
C PHE A 856 -49.10 -23.03 20.46
N LYS A 857 -49.49 -22.85 21.73
CA LYS A 857 -49.96 -23.93 22.60
C LYS A 857 -51.17 -24.66 22.01
N LYS A 858 -52.15 -23.91 21.48
CA LYS A 858 -53.36 -24.46 20.84
C LYS A 858 -53.08 -25.16 19.52
N SER A 859 -51.96 -24.86 18.85
CA SER A 859 -51.62 -25.45 17.55
C SER A 859 -51.14 -26.91 17.61
N GLY A 860 -50.85 -27.45 18.80
CA GLY A 860 -50.30 -28.80 18.98
C GLY A 860 -48.85 -28.98 18.50
N LYS A 861 -48.19 -27.92 18.03
CA LYS A 861 -46.78 -27.97 17.59
C LYS A 861 -45.83 -28.04 18.78
N ILE A 862 -44.76 -28.83 18.66
CA ILE A 862 -43.70 -28.94 19.69
C ILE A 862 -42.69 -27.79 19.66
N SER A 863 -42.49 -27.16 18.49
CA SER A 863 -41.68 -25.94 18.33
C SER A 863 -42.18 -25.07 17.16
N GLY A 864 -41.99 -23.76 17.23
CA GLY A 864 -42.31 -22.82 16.17
C GLY A 864 -41.53 -21.51 16.30
N VAL A 865 -41.40 -20.75 15.22
CA VAL A 865 -40.73 -19.44 15.22
C VAL A 865 -41.79 -18.35 15.16
N TYR A 866 -41.71 -17.37 16.05
CA TYR A 866 -42.55 -16.16 16.04
C TYR A 866 -41.64 -14.95 16.19
N LYS A 867 -41.56 -14.12 15.13
CA LYS A 867 -40.59 -13.03 15.02
C LYS A 867 -39.17 -13.55 15.34
N ASP A 868 -38.48 -12.90 16.28
CA ASP A 868 -37.13 -13.27 16.71
C ASP A 868 -37.10 -14.27 17.88
N ASN A 869 -38.20 -14.96 18.16
CA ASN A 869 -38.29 -15.96 19.22
C ASN A 869 -38.64 -17.35 18.69
N VAL A 870 -38.08 -18.37 19.34
CA VAL A 870 -38.47 -19.77 19.17
C VAL A 870 -39.34 -20.16 20.35
N LEU A 871 -40.60 -20.51 20.04
CA LEU A 871 -41.57 -21.03 20.99
C LEU A 871 -41.43 -22.55 21.07
N ARG A 872 -41.35 -23.11 22.27
CA ARG A 872 -41.24 -24.55 22.51
C ARG A 872 -42.22 -24.99 23.60
N LEU A 873 -42.91 -26.09 23.33
CA LEU A 873 -43.77 -26.73 24.32
C LEU A 873 -42.91 -27.59 25.25
N ASN A 874 -42.95 -27.30 26.55
CA ASN A 874 -42.32 -28.09 27.58
C ASN A 874 -43.17 -29.33 27.91
N LYS A 875 -42.59 -30.30 28.64
CA LYS A 875 -43.28 -31.54 29.03
C LYS A 875 -44.50 -31.29 29.93
N ASP A 876 -44.52 -30.19 30.67
CA ASP A 876 -45.63 -29.75 31.52
C ASP A 876 -46.73 -29.00 30.75
N GLY A 877 -46.61 -28.87 29.42
CA GLY A 877 -47.55 -28.14 28.58
C GLY A 877 -47.41 -26.60 28.64
N THR A 878 -46.36 -26.07 29.27
CA THR A 878 -46.03 -24.63 29.23
C THR A 878 -45.26 -24.29 27.95
N VAL A 879 -45.40 -23.04 27.45
CA VAL A 879 -44.67 -22.58 26.27
C VAL A 879 -43.49 -21.70 26.69
N LYS A 880 -42.27 -22.20 26.50
CA LYS A 880 -41.04 -21.42 26.67
C LYS A 880 -40.76 -20.63 25.39
N SER A 881 -40.50 -19.33 25.55
CA SER A 881 -39.97 -18.49 24.47
C SER A 881 -38.48 -18.31 24.70
N THR A 882 -37.68 -18.47 23.65
CA THR A 882 -36.24 -18.25 23.69
C THR A 882 -35.85 -17.42 22.48
N PRO A 883 -35.07 -16.34 22.61
CA PRO A 883 -34.55 -15.60 21.47
C PRO A 883 -33.91 -16.54 20.45
N LYS A 884 -34.18 -16.31 19.17
CA LYS A 884 -33.79 -17.21 18.09
C LYS A 884 -32.27 -17.40 18.03
N LEU A 885 -31.51 -16.33 18.25
CA LEU A 885 -30.05 -16.39 18.31
C LEU A 885 -29.56 -17.31 19.43
N GLU A 886 -30.16 -17.23 20.63
CA GLU A 886 -29.81 -18.09 21.76
C GLU A 886 -30.21 -19.56 21.51
N TYR A 887 -31.37 -19.79 20.91
CA TYR A 887 -31.80 -21.13 20.52
C TYR A 887 -30.88 -21.75 19.47
N ASP A 888 -30.56 -21.02 18.39
CA ASP A 888 -29.69 -21.49 17.32
C ASP A 888 -28.26 -21.72 17.84
N TYR A 889 -27.78 -20.87 18.76
CA TYR A 889 -26.51 -21.06 19.46
C TYR A 889 -26.48 -22.37 20.26
N SER A 890 -27.52 -22.63 21.03
CA SER A 890 -27.65 -23.85 21.85
C SER A 890 -27.76 -25.10 20.99
N LEU A 891 -28.54 -25.04 19.91
CA LEU A 891 -28.72 -26.12 18.95
C LEU A 891 -27.39 -26.49 18.25
N ASN A 892 -26.67 -25.48 17.76
CA ASN A 892 -25.36 -25.68 17.14
C ASN A 892 -24.31 -26.20 18.12
N THR A 893 -24.34 -25.77 19.38
CA THR A 893 -23.45 -26.33 20.43
C THR A 893 -23.67 -27.83 20.59
N ASN A 894 -24.92 -28.28 20.65
CA ASN A 894 -25.26 -29.71 20.70
C ASN A 894 -24.84 -30.44 19.42
N ASN A 895 -25.04 -29.82 18.24
CA ASN A 895 -24.66 -30.40 16.97
C ASN A 895 -23.14 -30.50 16.80
N LEU A 896 -22.36 -29.55 17.34
CA LEU A 896 -20.90 -29.62 17.40
C LEU A 896 -20.46 -30.83 18.24
N GLN A 897 -21.08 -31.06 19.40
CA GLN A 897 -20.76 -32.23 20.20
C GLN A 897 -21.11 -33.52 19.47
N LYS A 898 -22.30 -33.61 18.85
CA LYS A 898 -22.71 -34.78 18.04
C LYS A 898 -21.74 -35.04 16.89
N ALA A 899 -21.40 -34.03 16.10
CA ALA A 899 -20.46 -34.16 14.98
C ALA A 899 -19.07 -34.60 15.46
N LYS A 900 -18.62 -34.11 16.61
CA LYS A 900 -17.37 -34.52 17.25
C LYS A 900 -17.39 -35.98 17.68
N THR A 901 -18.46 -36.43 18.34
CA THR A 901 -18.66 -37.83 18.76
C THR A 901 -18.70 -38.76 17.55
N ASN A 902 -19.41 -38.36 16.49
CA ASN A 902 -19.53 -39.11 15.25
C ASN A 902 -18.27 -39.08 14.37
N LYS A 903 -17.22 -38.37 14.81
CA LYS A 903 -15.99 -38.12 14.03
C LYS A 903 -16.24 -37.46 12.67
N ASP A 904 -17.38 -36.77 12.50
CA ASP A 904 -17.70 -35.99 11.30
C ASP A 904 -17.04 -34.61 11.36
N PHE A 905 -15.78 -34.57 10.95
CA PHE A 905 -15.00 -33.33 10.92
C PHE A 905 -15.59 -32.28 9.97
N LYS A 906 -16.17 -32.69 8.83
CA LYS A 906 -16.71 -31.77 7.84
C LYS A 906 -17.98 -31.10 8.36
N GLY A 907 -18.92 -31.88 8.89
CA GLY A 907 -20.13 -31.37 9.52
C GLY A 907 -19.80 -30.47 10.71
N TRP A 908 -18.85 -30.87 11.55
CA TRP A 908 -18.40 -30.04 12.67
C TRP A 908 -17.87 -28.67 12.23
N MET A 909 -17.03 -28.61 11.19
CA MET A 909 -16.52 -27.32 10.67
C MET A 909 -17.63 -26.43 10.10
N GLN A 910 -18.63 -27.01 9.44
CA GLN A 910 -19.78 -26.25 8.93
C GLN A 910 -20.62 -25.68 10.07
N ILE A 911 -20.88 -26.47 11.12
CA ILE A 911 -21.63 -26.03 12.29
C ILE A 911 -20.83 -24.98 13.07
N ALA A 912 -19.50 -25.13 13.17
CA ALA A 912 -18.63 -24.17 13.86
C ALA A 912 -18.64 -22.80 13.18
N ASN A 913 -18.60 -22.76 11.84
CA ASN A 913 -18.74 -21.50 11.10
C ASN A 913 -20.11 -20.84 11.32
N LYS A 914 -21.20 -21.62 11.34
CA LYS A 914 -22.55 -21.08 11.64
C LYS A 914 -22.60 -20.50 13.05
N GLN A 915 -22.00 -21.18 14.03
CA GLN A 915 -21.93 -20.75 15.42
C GLN A 915 -21.12 -19.47 15.58
N LEU A 916 -20.01 -19.33 14.83
CA LEU A 916 -19.21 -18.10 14.82
C LEU A 916 -20.02 -16.92 14.28
N GLY A 917 -20.79 -17.11 13.20
CA GLY A 917 -21.67 -16.07 12.67
C GLY A 917 -22.79 -15.66 13.63
N ILE A 918 -23.24 -16.56 14.53
CA ILE A 918 -24.20 -16.20 15.59
C ILE A 918 -23.52 -15.33 16.66
N LEU A 919 -22.31 -15.71 17.09
CA LEU A 919 -21.53 -14.93 18.05
C LEU A 919 -21.21 -13.52 17.53
N GLU A 920 -20.89 -13.38 16.24
CA GLU A 920 -20.68 -12.08 15.59
C GLU A 920 -21.95 -11.22 15.58
N LYS A 921 -23.12 -11.83 15.34
CA LYS A 921 -24.41 -11.12 15.41
C LYS A 921 -24.71 -10.65 16.83
N GLN A 922 -24.51 -11.52 17.82
CA GLN A 922 -24.70 -11.15 19.23
C GLN A 922 -23.77 -10.00 19.61
N LEU A 923 -22.48 -10.07 19.26
CA LEU A 923 -21.50 -8.99 19.48
C LEU A 923 -21.85 -7.64 18.82
N SER A 924 -22.78 -7.63 17.86
CA SER A 924 -23.26 -6.40 17.20
C SER A 924 -24.50 -5.79 17.86
N GLU A 925 -25.06 -6.42 18.90
CA GLU A 925 -26.21 -5.91 19.63
C GLU A 925 -25.79 -4.70 20.50
N PRO A 926 -26.43 -3.52 20.33
CA PRO A 926 -26.01 -2.29 20.99
C PRO A 926 -26.37 -2.25 22.48
N THR A 927 -27.15 -3.22 22.96
CA THR A 927 -27.58 -3.33 24.36
C THR A 927 -26.65 -4.19 25.21
N LEU A 928 -25.60 -4.78 24.62
CA LEU A 928 -24.62 -5.57 25.36
C LEU A 928 -23.81 -4.68 26.30
N ASP A 929 -23.66 -5.13 27.54
CA ASP A 929 -22.66 -4.55 28.44
C ASP A 929 -21.24 -5.08 28.13
N GLU A 930 -20.23 -4.43 28.72
CA GLU A 930 -18.82 -4.79 28.49
C GLU A 930 -18.48 -6.22 28.94
N LEU A 931 -19.16 -6.73 29.97
CA LEU A 931 -18.93 -8.07 30.51
C LEU A 931 -19.48 -9.14 29.56
N GLU A 932 -20.70 -8.94 29.06
CA GLU A 932 -21.34 -9.81 28.08
C GLU A 932 -20.56 -9.82 26.76
N GLN A 933 -20.09 -8.65 26.31
CA GLN A 933 -19.24 -8.54 25.12
C GLN A 933 -17.93 -9.32 25.29
N SER A 934 -17.27 -9.18 26.44
CA SER A 934 -16.04 -9.92 26.79
C SER A 934 -16.27 -11.43 26.77
N ASP A 935 -17.40 -11.90 27.31
CA ASP A 935 -17.72 -13.33 27.35
C ASP A 935 -18.09 -13.92 25.99
N LEU A 936 -18.77 -13.15 25.13
CA LEU A 936 -19.03 -13.52 23.73
C LEU A 936 -17.73 -13.61 22.93
N LEU A 937 -16.79 -12.68 23.12
CA LEU A 937 -15.46 -12.73 22.50
C LEU A 937 -14.67 -13.97 22.94
N LYS A 938 -14.65 -14.28 24.24
CA LYS A 938 -14.00 -15.51 24.75
C LYS A 938 -14.59 -16.78 24.13
N LYS A 939 -15.92 -16.83 23.93
CA LYS A 939 -16.60 -17.96 23.26
C LYS A 939 -16.17 -18.07 21.80
N ALA A 940 -16.09 -16.95 21.08
CA ALA A 940 -15.65 -16.91 19.68
C ALA A 940 -14.18 -17.38 19.55
N ASP A 941 -13.30 -16.85 20.38
CA ASP A 941 -11.88 -17.21 20.38
C ASP A 941 -11.67 -18.70 20.69
N ARG A 942 -12.40 -19.24 21.66
CA ARG A 942 -12.34 -20.67 21.99
C ARG A 942 -12.79 -21.53 20.81
N LEU A 943 -13.88 -21.16 20.13
CA LEU A 943 -14.38 -21.89 18.97
C LEU A 943 -13.40 -21.85 17.80
N ILE A 944 -12.83 -20.68 17.53
CA ILE A 944 -11.79 -20.47 16.52
C ILE A 944 -10.54 -21.32 16.82
N ALA A 945 -10.11 -21.36 18.09
CA ALA A 945 -8.97 -22.17 18.52
C ALA A 945 -9.22 -23.67 18.28
N ASP A 946 -10.43 -24.16 18.60
CA ASP A 946 -10.82 -25.54 18.34
C ASP A 946 -10.88 -25.86 16.84
N MET A 947 -11.43 -24.95 16.01
CA MET A 947 -11.44 -25.09 14.56
C MET A 947 -10.04 -25.25 13.99
N GLN A 948 -9.09 -24.44 14.44
CA GLN A 948 -7.70 -24.53 13.99
C GLN A 948 -7.02 -25.80 14.49
N LYS A 949 -7.27 -26.19 15.73
CA LYS A 949 -6.71 -27.41 16.34
C LYS A 949 -7.12 -28.63 15.53
N TYR A 950 -8.42 -28.82 15.28
CA TYR A 950 -8.92 -29.97 14.53
C TYR A 950 -8.57 -29.90 13.04
N ALA A 951 -8.59 -28.70 12.42
CA ALA A 951 -8.08 -28.54 11.05
C ALA A 951 -6.58 -28.81 10.95
N GLY A 952 -5.80 -28.54 12.01
CA GLY A 952 -4.38 -28.87 12.12
C GLY A 952 -4.12 -30.37 12.15
N TYR A 953 -5.03 -31.12 12.76
CA TYR A 953 -4.95 -32.58 12.85
C TYR A 953 -5.51 -33.29 11.61
N GLY A 954 -6.33 -32.59 10.81
CA GLY A 954 -7.13 -33.21 9.75
C GLY A 954 -8.30 -34.04 10.29
N GLY A 955 -8.76 -33.76 11.52
CA GLY A 955 -9.78 -34.50 12.25
C GLY A 955 -9.73 -34.22 13.77
N PHE A 956 -10.51 -34.93 14.58
CA PHE A 956 -10.55 -34.67 16.04
C PHE A 956 -9.38 -35.24 16.84
N LYS A 957 -8.63 -36.19 16.25
CA LYS A 957 -7.47 -36.83 16.90
C LYS A 957 -6.19 -36.40 16.19
N LYS A 958 -5.19 -36.00 16.98
CA LYS A 958 -3.83 -35.72 16.49
C LYS A 958 -3.27 -37.01 15.89
N GLY A 959 -2.87 -36.99 14.62
CA GLY A 959 -2.25 -38.16 13.98
C GLY A 959 -1.04 -38.66 14.79
N LYS A 960 -0.91 -39.98 14.95
CA LYS A 960 0.29 -40.59 15.59
C LYS A 960 1.53 -40.11 14.82
N LYS A 961 2.52 -39.55 15.53
CA LYS A 961 3.80 -39.10 14.94
C LYS A 961 4.37 -40.25 14.11
N GLY A 962 4.38 -40.11 12.78
CA GLY A 962 4.95 -41.10 11.86
C GLY A 962 4.12 -41.43 10.62
N LYS A 963 2.79 -41.31 10.65
CA LYS A 963 1.96 -41.53 9.45
C LYS A 963 1.46 -40.19 8.90
N LYS A 964 1.96 -39.81 7.71
CA LYS A 964 1.36 -38.70 6.94
C LYS A 964 -0.13 -39.01 6.72
N PRO A 965 -1.06 -38.09 7.03
CA PRO A 965 -2.48 -38.33 6.79
C PRO A 965 -2.71 -38.57 5.30
N LYS A 966 -3.49 -39.61 4.96
CA LYS A 966 -3.98 -39.80 3.58
C LYS A 966 -4.79 -38.57 3.20
N SER A 967 -4.42 -37.90 2.11
CA SER A 967 -5.17 -36.77 1.60
C SER A 967 -6.57 -37.24 1.20
N ILE A 968 -7.58 -36.82 1.94
CA ILE A 968 -8.98 -36.96 1.52
C ILE A 968 -9.19 -35.94 0.40
N SER A 969 -9.34 -36.41 -0.84
CA SER A 969 -9.76 -35.57 -1.95
C SER A 969 -11.25 -35.27 -1.80
N ILE A 970 -11.60 -34.03 -1.47
CA ILE A 970 -12.98 -33.55 -1.48
C ILE A 970 -13.23 -32.88 -2.84
N ALA A 971 -14.19 -33.40 -3.60
CA ALA A 971 -14.77 -32.69 -4.73
C ALA A 971 -15.60 -31.51 -4.19
N GLY A 972 -15.17 -30.28 -4.49
CA GLY A 972 -15.92 -29.05 -4.23
C GLY A 972 -15.84 -28.50 -2.79
N GLY A 973 -15.14 -27.38 -2.61
CA GLY A 973 -15.20 -26.54 -1.41
C GLY A 973 -13.84 -26.32 -0.74
N GLY A 974 -13.15 -25.23 -1.12
CA GLY A 974 -11.90 -24.81 -0.50
C GLY A 974 -12.11 -24.31 0.93
N SER A 975 -11.47 -24.96 1.90
CA SER A 975 -11.47 -24.59 3.32
C SER A 975 -10.29 -23.64 3.62
N THR A 976 -10.58 -22.45 4.16
CA THR A 976 -9.60 -21.55 4.79
C THR A 976 -9.94 -21.34 6.27
N ARG A 977 -8.90 -21.43 7.13
CA ARG A 977 -8.95 -21.34 8.60
C ARG A 977 -9.00 -19.86 9.07
N PRO A 978 -9.85 -19.46 10.03
CA PRO A 978 -9.76 -18.15 10.69
C PRO A 978 -8.95 -18.21 12.00
N LYS A 979 -8.36 -17.07 12.42
CA LYS A 979 -7.60 -16.89 13.68
C LYS A 979 -7.66 -15.40 14.09
N LEU A 980 -8.31 -15.08 15.22
CA LEU A 980 -8.40 -13.74 15.83
C LEU A 980 -7.33 -13.54 16.93
N ASN A 981 -6.99 -12.28 17.23
CA ASN A 981 -6.21 -11.87 18.42
C ASN A 981 -6.67 -10.48 18.88
N VAL A 982 -7.06 -10.35 20.16
CA VAL A 982 -7.25 -9.08 20.88
C VAL A 982 -6.07 -8.87 21.85
N SER A 983 -5.57 -7.64 21.95
CA SER A 983 -4.62 -7.20 22.97
C SER A 983 -5.37 -6.79 24.23
N VAL A 984 -5.20 -7.51 25.34
CA VAL A 984 -5.63 -7.06 26.67
C VAL A 984 -4.40 -6.53 27.40
N ALA A 985 -4.48 -5.29 27.87
CA ALA A 985 -3.50 -4.72 28.78
C ALA A 985 -3.49 -5.56 30.07
N ARG A 986 -2.34 -6.13 30.42
CA ARG A 986 -2.18 -6.86 31.69
C ARG A 986 -2.11 -5.85 32.82
N TYR A 987 -3.13 -5.85 33.68
CA TYR A 987 -3.02 -5.25 35.00
C TYR A 987 -2.09 -6.14 35.85
N ASN A 988 -0.91 -5.62 36.20
CA ASN A 988 0.01 -6.31 37.11
C ASN A 988 -0.46 -6.07 38.55
N ALA A 989 -1.13 -7.05 39.15
CA ALA A 989 -1.30 -7.07 40.60
C ALA A 989 0.04 -7.43 41.27
N PRO A 990 0.45 -6.72 42.34
CA PRO A 990 1.69 -7.05 43.06
C PRO A 990 1.56 -8.40 43.75
N GLN A 991 2.53 -9.29 43.50
CA GLN A 991 2.65 -10.58 44.20
C GLN A 991 3.15 -10.35 45.63
N PRO A 992 2.65 -11.09 46.63
CA PRO A 992 3.13 -11.00 48.02
C PRO A 992 4.55 -11.56 48.14
N LYS A 993 5.40 -10.85 48.89
CA LYS A 993 6.77 -11.25 49.21
C LYS A 993 6.73 -12.49 50.11
N VAL A 994 7.27 -13.61 49.63
CA VAL A 994 7.61 -14.76 50.48
C VAL A 994 9.11 -14.70 50.77
N SER A 995 9.44 -14.50 52.04
CA SER A 995 10.78 -14.46 52.58
C SER A 995 11.35 -15.86 52.80
N GLY A 996 12.59 -16.05 52.36
CA GLY A 996 13.56 -16.95 53.00
C GLY A 996 13.53 -18.41 52.57
N ILE A 997 14.62 -18.86 51.96
CA ILE A 997 15.34 -20.09 52.32
C ILE A 997 16.78 -19.94 51.76
N ARG A 998 17.74 -19.92 52.68
CA ARG A 998 19.19 -20.06 52.42
C ARG A 998 19.49 -21.53 52.12
N THR A 999 20.30 -21.81 51.11
CA THR A 999 21.19 -22.99 51.12
C THR A 999 22.55 -22.65 50.52
N LYS A 1000 23.58 -23.19 51.19
CA LYS A 1000 25.00 -22.88 51.09
C LYS A 1000 25.62 -23.40 49.79
N VAL A 1001 26.58 -22.63 49.26
CA VAL A 1001 27.51 -23.04 48.21
C VAL A 1001 28.79 -23.59 48.87
N SER A 1002 29.24 -24.76 48.42
CA SER A 1002 30.58 -25.28 48.65
C SER A 1002 31.15 -25.79 47.32
N SER A 1003 32.23 -25.17 46.86
CA SER A 1003 33.26 -25.77 45.98
C SER A 1003 34.31 -26.47 46.88
N PRO A 1004 35.33 -27.24 46.40
CA PRO A 1004 35.94 -27.28 45.05
C PRO A 1004 36.40 -28.70 44.58
N VAL A 1005 37.09 -28.79 43.42
CA VAL A 1005 38.38 -29.52 43.19
C VAL A 1005 38.66 -29.72 41.67
N THR A 1006 39.97 -29.68 41.37
CA THR A 1006 40.74 -29.45 40.13
C THR A 1006 41.03 -30.74 39.29
N PRO A 1007 41.96 -30.78 38.27
CA PRO A 1007 41.75 -31.54 37.03
C PRO A 1007 42.71 -32.75 36.82
N ALA A 1008 42.45 -33.55 35.78
CA ALA A 1008 43.40 -34.52 35.24
C ALA A 1008 43.11 -34.75 33.74
N ARG A 1009 43.97 -35.32 32.90
CA ARG A 1009 45.44 -35.37 32.68
C ARG A 1009 45.56 -36.17 31.35
N THR A 1010 46.65 -35.94 30.63
CA THR A 1010 47.05 -36.49 29.33
C THR A 1010 47.16 -38.03 29.26
N ARG A 1011 46.99 -38.59 28.04
CA ARG A 1011 47.72 -39.82 27.62
C ARG A 1011 47.99 -39.88 26.12
N LYS A 1012 49.26 -40.15 25.80
CA LYS A 1012 49.86 -40.47 24.49
C LYS A 1012 49.65 -41.95 24.14
N SER A 1013 49.54 -42.25 22.85
CA SER A 1013 50.12 -43.41 22.12
C SER A 1013 49.87 -43.15 20.61
N GLY A 1014 50.71 -43.41 19.62
CA GLY A 1014 51.94 -44.20 19.52
C GLY A 1014 51.80 -45.21 18.37
N GLY A 1015 52.63 -45.09 17.33
CA GLY A 1015 52.96 -46.13 16.33
C GLY A 1015 52.08 -46.15 15.06
N SER A 1016 52.56 -45.79 13.85
CA SER A 1016 53.56 -46.43 12.96
C SER A 1016 53.03 -47.66 12.20
N GLY A 1017 53.04 -47.61 10.86
CA GLY A 1017 52.75 -48.77 10.01
C GLY A 1017 52.53 -48.46 8.53
N LEU A 1018 53.60 -48.09 7.83
CA LEU A 1018 53.72 -48.14 6.37
C LEU A 1018 54.00 -49.60 5.96
N GLN A 1019 53.24 -50.16 5.01
CA GLN A 1019 53.77 -50.92 3.87
C GLN A 1019 52.66 -51.28 2.87
N ALA A 1020 53.08 -51.33 1.61
CA ALA A 1020 52.28 -51.39 0.39
C ALA A 1020 52.25 -52.80 -0.23
N ILE A 1021 51.64 -52.88 -1.42
CA ILE A 1021 51.62 -53.98 -2.40
C ILE A 1021 50.52 -55.02 -2.10
N GLY A 1022 49.60 -55.39 -2.98
CA GLY A 1022 49.43 -55.19 -4.42
C GLY A 1022 48.78 -56.46 -5.02
N ALA A 1023 48.01 -56.28 -6.11
CA ALA A 1023 47.34 -57.31 -6.94
C ALA A 1023 46.02 -57.91 -6.39
N ARG A 1024 44.96 -58.15 -7.16
CA ARG A 1024 44.75 -58.11 -8.62
C ARG A 1024 43.26 -57.96 -8.96
N LYS A 1025 43.03 -57.31 -10.11
CA LYS A 1025 41.82 -57.07 -10.91
C LYS A 1025 40.88 -58.28 -11.12
N LEU A 1026 39.57 -57.99 -11.25
CA LEU A 1026 38.69 -58.25 -12.43
C LEU A 1026 37.23 -57.95 -12.03
N ARG A 1027 36.63 -56.80 -12.37
CA ARG A 1027 36.06 -56.32 -13.65
C ARG A 1027 34.63 -56.88 -13.94
N ILE A 1028 33.63 -56.03 -13.69
CA ILE A 1028 32.49 -55.61 -14.59
C ILE A 1028 31.54 -56.75 -15.05
N LYS A 1029 30.20 -56.71 -14.90
CA LYS A 1029 29.23 -55.75 -15.48
C LYS A 1029 27.81 -56.04 -14.94
N ARG A 1030 27.11 -55.03 -14.41
CA ARG A 1030 25.79 -54.55 -14.88
C ARG A 1030 25.35 -53.35 -14.05
#